data_AF-A0A1I4V105-F1
#
_entry.id   AF-A0A1I4V105-F1
#
_cell.length_a   1.000
_cell.length_b   1.000
_cell.length_c   1.000
_cell.angle_alpha   90.00
_cell.angle_beta   90.00
_cell.angle_gamma   90.00
#
_symmetry.space_group_name_H-M   'P 1'
#
loop_
_entity.id
_entity.type
_entity.pdbx_description
1 polymer ?
#
loop_
_entity_poly.entity_id
_entity_poly.type
_entity_poly.pdbx_seq_one_letter_code
_entity_poly.pdbx_strand_id
1 'polypeptide(L)'
;MRTLHTGFLALLLASGAATAATIGGQVTRDGDATAIAGAQVFAFRVADLGIENQQFTASDGHFVLTVPAGTYVIAATATGFGTELYDDVSCPPCDVGQATLITVTGNEDRTGIDFALVSLHTIGGIVQLAGTLEPVADLSIRMEATDGSDVAIGVTDSTGHYAVGVADGSYRVRVGSGSGVLGQYFAGVPCNILTCDSGGATPVTMAAADVTGIDFIVERGGIVSGTLRRQSDGAPLDAAAEIEFYKPDGSFLFAFQTFTPEYETVEPLPAASYRIVARPEATYLPRLWNNRPCGGPDGNACTPENGDSVDVIAGATTANIDFALQRSAGTASGHVTELAGGGPLEGVTVRARRESSGDTVETTTLSDGSYTLQVPFGVYTMRAVPTPPLAEELFPNAQCLKLACAGSPTLLPLGGDVDQTGIDFALAPPGSITIGVRDADSNALLPAELRVLLPGFAQGSQFFIDAGATLAIPVLSGGEVRFSGRNNGSGCGPVPLMDCLGELYPDVPCPNLQCDLAIGGAVNVAKGESVSGIELTLGKGAEIAGQLREEGNLAAIAGGGVEIVDANSVVVGGAGSDSNGNYVATGLGSGPYFARTRTAGFRDELYDNIPCPGGACSPIIGEPLATIPGETTSGIDFLLAPGSAITGKVRSANTLQPIANATVTVYDASGLQVALAGTASDGTYATGALAGGSYRVRFDAIGFDSQLFDSLPCTASSCDPVIATPIALVPPINATGINADLDGGNAGTQTPRLVYINNCKPNGCVVSPGLDNAITNRSSIINSTHVLPPFPFSDAVFDQVVQCVRNSFAPFSINVTTADPGNVIHREYMFTTFPSVIGQDSSVGGVAPWACGVPLENAIAFGFASTYGEDIAELCIVSAHEIGHLMGLDHEFYCPDHMTYLEGCGMKSFADVDSQCGTGSPGSCYCGSAPTQNTFEKLAALAGLSRPIFANGFDPESALPFGRPLGPQSNAPMACGTDTRKPGPMQPWPAGSPH
;
A
#
# COMPACT_ATOMS: atom_id res chain seq x y z
N MET A 1 -41.56 -33.13 -29.58
CA MET A 1 -41.52 -34.54 -29.99
C MET A 1 -40.14 -35.13 -29.66
N ARG A 2 -40.05 -35.97 -28.63
CA ARG A 2 -38.92 -36.87 -28.40
C ARG A 2 -39.48 -38.26 -28.08
N THR A 3 -38.99 -39.24 -28.82
CA THR A 3 -39.25 -40.68 -28.75
C THR A 3 -38.95 -41.25 -27.36
N LEU A 4 -39.91 -41.97 -26.78
CA LEU A 4 -39.69 -42.87 -25.65
C LEU A 4 -40.02 -44.30 -26.06
N HIS A 5 -39.04 -45.16 -25.82
CA HIS A 5 -39.04 -46.59 -26.10
C HIS A 5 -40.14 -47.32 -25.32
N THR A 6 -40.73 -48.27 -26.03
CA THR A 6 -41.69 -49.28 -25.59
C THR A 6 -41.14 -50.18 -24.51
N GLY A 7 -41.94 -50.38 -23.46
CA GLY A 7 -41.74 -51.45 -22.50
C GLY A 7 -42.84 -51.49 -21.46
N PHE A 8 -44.02 -52.01 -21.80
CA PHE A 8 -44.89 -52.56 -20.75
C PHE A 8 -45.66 -53.80 -21.24
N LEU A 9 -45.62 -54.76 -20.34
CA LEU A 9 -46.07 -56.14 -20.38
C LEU A 9 -47.59 -56.23 -20.59
N ALA A 10 -48.03 -57.13 -21.47
CA ALA A 10 -49.43 -57.48 -21.64
C ALA A 10 -50.01 -58.07 -20.35
N LEU A 11 -50.99 -57.38 -19.75
CA LEU A 11 -51.90 -57.94 -18.76
C LEU A 11 -53.30 -57.90 -19.35
N LEU A 12 -53.79 -59.05 -19.80
CA LEU A 12 -55.21 -59.26 -20.12
C LEU A 12 -56.02 -59.02 -18.83
N LEU A 13 -56.79 -57.93 -18.81
CA LEU A 13 -57.92 -57.76 -17.89
C LEU A 13 -59.18 -57.57 -18.72
N ALA A 14 -60.22 -58.29 -18.30
CA ALA A 14 -61.48 -58.47 -18.97
C ALA A 14 -62.17 -57.15 -19.32
N SER A 15 -62.70 -57.08 -20.55
CA SER A 15 -63.60 -56.04 -21.03
C SER A 15 -64.92 -56.05 -20.24
N GLY A 16 -65.02 -55.19 -19.23
CA GLY A 16 -66.31 -54.65 -18.80
C GLY A 16 -66.69 -53.54 -19.77
N ALA A 17 -67.87 -53.63 -20.40
CA ALA A 17 -68.37 -52.58 -21.27
C ALA A 17 -68.43 -51.25 -20.50
N ALA A 18 -67.56 -50.30 -20.86
CA ALA A 18 -67.66 -48.94 -20.38
C ALA A 18 -68.97 -48.36 -20.95
N THR A 19 -69.90 -48.10 -20.04
CA THR A 19 -71.08 -47.29 -20.25
C THR A 19 -70.64 -45.93 -20.81
N ALA A 20 -70.95 -45.65 -22.09
CA ALA A 20 -70.57 -44.44 -22.78
C ALA A 20 -71.77 -43.48 -22.86
N ALA A 21 -71.56 -42.23 -22.46
CA ALA A 21 -72.53 -41.15 -22.60
C ALA A 21 -72.12 -40.22 -23.75
N THR A 22 -72.96 -39.27 -24.09
CA THR A 22 -72.68 -38.27 -25.11
C THR A 22 -72.54 -36.86 -24.52
N ILE A 23 -71.73 -36.03 -25.17
CA ILE A 23 -71.62 -34.59 -24.95
C ILE A 23 -72.00 -33.92 -26.28
N GLY A 24 -73.05 -33.12 -26.32
CA GLY A 24 -73.56 -32.52 -27.54
C GLY A 24 -73.94 -31.05 -27.40
N GLY A 25 -73.84 -30.34 -28.52
CA GLY A 25 -74.17 -28.92 -28.64
C GLY A 25 -74.09 -28.46 -30.10
N GLN A 26 -74.00 -27.15 -30.29
CA GLN A 26 -73.84 -26.48 -31.58
C GLN A 26 -72.58 -25.59 -31.59
N VAL A 27 -71.96 -25.47 -32.76
CA VAL A 27 -70.92 -24.47 -33.02
C VAL A 27 -71.48 -23.46 -34.02
N THR A 28 -71.50 -22.19 -33.62
CA THR A 28 -72.02 -21.08 -34.42
C THR A 28 -70.98 -19.98 -34.57
N ARG A 29 -71.17 -19.06 -35.52
CA ARG A 29 -70.38 -17.85 -35.66
C ARG A 29 -70.84 -16.83 -34.63
N ASP A 30 -69.89 -16.27 -33.89
CA ASP A 30 -70.15 -15.17 -32.98
C ASP A 30 -70.68 -13.92 -33.71
N GLY A 31 -71.64 -13.22 -33.11
CA GLY A 31 -72.28 -12.02 -33.65
C GLY A 31 -73.49 -12.22 -34.57
N ASP A 32 -73.57 -13.32 -35.34
CA ASP A 32 -74.73 -13.60 -36.22
C ASP A 32 -75.41 -14.96 -35.98
N ALA A 33 -74.84 -15.79 -35.10
CA ALA A 33 -75.34 -17.12 -34.71
C ALA A 33 -75.55 -18.08 -35.90
N THR A 34 -74.87 -17.86 -37.03
CA THR A 34 -74.94 -18.78 -38.16
C THR A 34 -74.17 -20.07 -37.85
N ALA A 35 -74.76 -21.22 -38.18
CA ALA A 35 -74.13 -22.53 -37.93
C ALA A 35 -72.79 -22.68 -38.67
N ILE A 36 -71.76 -23.14 -37.97
CA ILE A 36 -70.46 -23.46 -38.57
C ILE A 36 -70.43 -24.97 -38.87
N ALA A 37 -70.51 -25.31 -40.15
CA ALA A 37 -70.37 -26.69 -40.62
C ALA A 37 -68.89 -27.09 -40.71
N GLY A 38 -68.56 -28.31 -40.27
CA GLY A 38 -67.19 -28.83 -40.33
C GLY A 38 -66.22 -28.23 -39.30
N ALA A 39 -66.71 -27.56 -38.25
CA ALA A 39 -65.90 -27.23 -37.08
C ALA A 39 -65.49 -28.52 -36.37
N GLN A 40 -64.24 -28.63 -35.95
CA GLN A 40 -63.74 -29.77 -35.20
C GLN A 40 -63.90 -29.53 -33.70
N VAL A 41 -64.59 -30.44 -33.03
CA VAL A 41 -64.83 -30.39 -31.58
C VAL A 41 -64.11 -31.56 -30.92
N PHE A 42 -63.35 -31.28 -29.86
CA PHE A 42 -62.52 -32.23 -29.12
C PHE A 42 -63.02 -32.37 -27.68
N ALA A 43 -62.98 -33.59 -27.14
CA ALA A 43 -63.08 -33.84 -25.71
C ALA A 43 -61.73 -34.30 -25.16
N PHE A 44 -61.13 -33.49 -24.29
CA PHE A 44 -59.88 -33.82 -23.60
C PHE A 44 -60.17 -34.31 -22.19
N ARG A 45 -59.63 -35.48 -21.80
CA ARG A 45 -59.81 -36.03 -20.46
C ARG A 45 -58.92 -35.26 -19.48
N VAL A 46 -59.47 -34.73 -18.38
CA VAL A 46 -58.71 -33.89 -17.43
C VAL A 46 -57.56 -34.64 -16.74
N ALA A 47 -57.64 -35.96 -16.61
CA ALA A 47 -56.64 -36.76 -15.92
C ALA A 47 -55.25 -36.78 -16.60
N ASP A 48 -55.21 -36.67 -17.93
CA ASP A 48 -53.98 -36.80 -18.74
C ASP A 48 -53.92 -35.83 -19.92
N LEU A 49 -54.96 -35.00 -20.12
CA LEU A 49 -55.19 -34.12 -21.27
C LEU A 49 -55.12 -34.86 -22.62
N GLY A 50 -55.35 -36.17 -22.63
CA GLY A 50 -55.48 -36.95 -23.85
C GLY A 50 -56.80 -36.65 -24.56
N ILE A 51 -56.78 -36.66 -25.90
CA ILE A 51 -58.01 -36.60 -26.71
C ILE A 51 -58.77 -37.91 -26.52
N GLU A 52 -59.93 -37.85 -25.89
CA GLU A 52 -60.84 -38.99 -25.72
C GLU A 52 -61.65 -39.24 -27.00
N ASN A 53 -62.18 -38.17 -27.57
CA ASN A 53 -62.97 -38.20 -28.80
C ASN A 53 -62.87 -36.86 -29.55
N GLN A 54 -63.06 -36.90 -30.86
CA GLN A 54 -63.16 -35.73 -31.72
C GLN A 54 -64.21 -35.95 -32.81
N GLN A 55 -64.99 -34.92 -33.15
CA GLN A 55 -66.03 -34.96 -34.19
C GLN A 55 -66.02 -33.66 -34.99
N PHE A 56 -66.59 -33.71 -36.20
CA PHE A 56 -66.87 -32.51 -36.99
C PHE A 56 -68.35 -32.16 -36.87
N THR A 57 -68.68 -30.88 -36.83
CA THR A 57 -70.07 -30.43 -36.83
C THR A 57 -70.77 -30.72 -38.15
N ALA A 58 -72.06 -31.06 -38.07
CA ALA A 58 -72.93 -31.21 -39.23
C ALA A 58 -73.24 -29.86 -39.91
N SER A 59 -73.99 -29.88 -41.02
CA SER A 59 -74.33 -28.66 -41.78
C SER A 59 -75.13 -27.62 -41.00
N ASP A 60 -75.78 -28.04 -39.93
CA ASP A 60 -76.54 -27.22 -38.98
C ASP A 60 -75.72 -26.85 -37.73
N GLY A 61 -74.41 -27.13 -37.70
CA GLY A 61 -73.50 -26.77 -36.63
C GLY A 61 -73.51 -27.72 -35.44
N HIS A 62 -74.37 -28.76 -35.45
CA HIS A 62 -74.46 -29.70 -34.33
C HIS A 62 -73.28 -30.68 -34.27
N PHE A 63 -72.85 -31.01 -33.05
CA PHE A 63 -71.92 -32.10 -32.78
C PHE A 63 -72.42 -32.99 -31.64
N VAL A 64 -71.96 -34.24 -31.62
CA VAL A 64 -72.19 -35.20 -30.54
C VAL A 64 -70.91 -36.03 -30.34
N LEU A 65 -70.23 -35.87 -29.21
CA LEU A 65 -69.06 -36.64 -28.81
C LEU A 65 -69.49 -37.79 -27.90
N THR A 66 -69.04 -39.01 -28.16
CA THR A 66 -69.30 -40.16 -27.27
C THR A 66 -68.10 -40.39 -26.37
N VAL A 67 -68.26 -40.26 -25.06
CA VAL A 67 -67.17 -40.37 -24.08
C VAL A 67 -67.56 -41.26 -22.90
N PRO A 68 -66.62 -41.99 -22.28
CA PRO A 68 -66.89 -42.72 -21.05
C PRO A 68 -67.12 -41.76 -19.86
N ALA A 69 -67.56 -42.29 -18.72
CA ALA A 69 -67.64 -41.50 -17.49
C ALA A 69 -66.27 -40.93 -17.10
N GLY A 70 -66.22 -39.63 -16.81
CA GLY A 70 -64.99 -38.88 -16.58
C GLY A 70 -65.23 -37.38 -16.59
N THR A 71 -64.18 -36.58 -16.35
CA THR A 71 -64.24 -35.12 -16.43
C THR A 71 -63.45 -34.66 -17.66
N TYR A 72 -64.05 -33.78 -18.45
CA TYR A 72 -63.55 -33.35 -19.75
C TYR A 72 -63.48 -31.84 -19.89
N VAL A 73 -62.50 -31.37 -20.65
CA VAL A 73 -62.46 -30.05 -21.27
C VAL A 73 -62.89 -30.22 -22.73
N ILE A 74 -63.87 -29.43 -23.17
CA ILE A 74 -64.36 -29.48 -24.56
C ILE A 74 -63.84 -28.24 -25.30
N ALA A 75 -63.32 -28.44 -26.52
CA ALA A 75 -62.79 -27.36 -27.35
C ALA A 75 -63.39 -27.43 -28.75
N ALA A 76 -63.72 -26.29 -29.35
CA ALA A 76 -64.15 -26.19 -30.73
C ALA A 76 -63.19 -25.29 -31.54
N THR A 77 -62.89 -25.72 -32.76
CA THR A 77 -62.04 -24.96 -33.69
C THR A 77 -62.55 -25.10 -35.13
N ALA A 78 -62.40 -24.05 -35.92
CA ALA A 78 -62.76 -24.05 -37.34
C ALA A 78 -61.81 -23.17 -38.15
N THR A 79 -61.57 -23.52 -39.41
CA THR A 79 -60.72 -22.71 -40.30
C THR A 79 -61.33 -21.31 -40.48
N GLY A 80 -60.53 -20.28 -40.23
CA GLY A 80 -60.98 -18.88 -40.28
C GLY A 80 -61.68 -18.40 -39.00
N PHE A 81 -61.65 -19.19 -37.92
CA PHE A 81 -62.25 -18.85 -36.63
C PHE A 81 -61.27 -19.08 -35.47
N GLY A 82 -61.46 -18.33 -34.38
CA GLY A 82 -60.74 -18.52 -33.12
C GLY A 82 -61.09 -19.88 -32.50
N THR A 83 -60.14 -20.48 -31.78
CA THR A 83 -60.42 -21.69 -31.00
C THR A 83 -61.00 -21.29 -29.65
N GLU A 84 -62.01 -22.03 -29.20
CA GLU A 84 -62.72 -21.75 -27.95
C GLU A 84 -62.76 -23.03 -27.11
N LEU A 85 -62.38 -22.93 -25.83
CA LEU A 85 -62.70 -23.93 -24.81
C LEU A 85 -64.07 -23.61 -24.23
N TYR A 86 -64.83 -24.63 -23.87
CA TYR A 86 -66.23 -24.49 -23.49
C TYR A 86 -66.45 -23.44 -22.40
N ASP A 87 -67.53 -22.66 -22.59
CA ASP A 87 -67.99 -21.53 -21.77
C ASP A 87 -67.21 -20.23 -22.05
N ASP A 88 -67.09 -19.88 -23.34
CA ASP A 88 -66.51 -18.63 -23.84
C ASP A 88 -65.02 -18.40 -23.48
N VAL A 89 -64.27 -19.48 -23.28
CA VAL A 89 -62.84 -19.40 -22.91
C VAL A 89 -61.97 -19.42 -24.17
N SER A 90 -61.45 -18.25 -24.55
CA SER A 90 -60.61 -18.08 -25.75
C SER A 90 -59.27 -18.84 -25.70
N CYS A 91 -58.81 -19.33 -26.85
CA CYS A 91 -57.57 -20.08 -27.03
C CYS A 91 -56.88 -19.64 -28.34
N PRO A 92 -55.67 -19.02 -28.32
CA PRO A 92 -54.71 -18.83 -27.20
C PRO A 92 -55.09 -17.77 -26.13
N PRO A 93 -54.51 -17.82 -24.91
CA PRO A 93 -53.39 -18.70 -24.48
C PRO A 93 -53.78 -20.15 -24.17
N CYS A 94 -55.07 -20.51 -24.29
CA CYS A 94 -55.57 -21.87 -24.05
C CYS A 94 -55.35 -22.34 -22.60
N ASP A 95 -55.70 -21.48 -21.62
CA ASP A 95 -55.63 -21.85 -20.21
C ASP A 95 -56.76 -22.82 -19.85
N VAL A 96 -56.46 -24.11 -19.92
CA VAL A 96 -57.38 -25.20 -19.56
C VAL A 96 -57.84 -25.14 -18.10
N GLY A 97 -57.15 -24.39 -17.23
CA GLY A 97 -57.56 -24.17 -15.84
C GLY A 97 -58.75 -23.23 -15.70
N GLN A 98 -59.03 -22.40 -16.72
CA GLN A 98 -60.20 -21.52 -16.78
C GLN A 98 -61.39 -22.15 -17.51
N ALA A 99 -61.20 -23.27 -18.21
CA ALA A 99 -62.27 -23.94 -18.94
C ALA A 99 -63.33 -24.54 -17.98
N THR A 100 -64.60 -24.39 -18.33
CA THR A 100 -65.68 -25.02 -17.58
C THR A 100 -65.67 -26.54 -17.80
N LEU A 101 -65.40 -27.28 -16.72
CA LEU A 101 -65.23 -28.74 -16.78
C LEU A 101 -66.56 -29.47 -16.94
N ILE A 102 -66.65 -30.36 -17.93
CA ILE A 102 -67.82 -31.24 -18.13
C ILE A 102 -67.57 -32.58 -17.46
N THR A 103 -68.26 -32.84 -16.36
CA THR A 103 -68.23 -34.14 -15.69
C THR A 103 -69.35 -35.03 -16.18
N VAL A 104 -69.01 -36.21 -16.69
CA VAL A 104 -69.93 -37.26 -17.13
C VAL A 104 -69.94 -38.37 -16.07
N THR A 105 -71.09 -38.61 -15.44
CA THR A 105 -71.28 -39.69 -14.45
C THR A 105 -72.16 -40.80 -15.02
N GLY A 106 -71.60 -42.00 -15.20
CA GLY A 106 -72.35 -43.14 -15.73
C GLY A 106 -72.69 -42.98 -17.23
N ASN A 107 -73.96 -43.16 -17.60
CA ASN A 107 -74.50 -43.01 -18.97
C ASN A 107 -75.26 -41.69 -19.19
N GLU A 108 -75.03 -40.67 -18.36
CA GLU A 108 -75.78 -39.41 -18.45
C GLU A 108 -75.25 -38.53 -19.59
N ASP A 109 -76.07 -38.35 -20.62
CA ASP A 109 -75.79 -37.44 -21.73
C ASP A 109 -75.77 -35.98 -21.26
N ARG A 110 -74.82 -35.21 -21.78
CA ARG A 110 -74.68 -33.76 -21.56
C ARG A 110 -75.01 -33.02 -22.84
N THR A 111 -75.95 -32.08 -22.77
CA THR A 111 -76.45 -31.32 -23.91
C THR A 111 -76.36 -29.81 -23.65
N GLY A 112 -76.35 -28.99 -24.69
CA GLY A 112 -76.23 -27.53 -24.57
C GLY A 112 -74.80 -27.07 -24.34
N ILE A 113 -73.82 -27.88 -24.76
CA ILE A 113 -72.41 -27.51 -24.76
C ILE A 113 -72.13 -26.77 -26.06
N ASP A 114 -72.61 -25.53 -26.15
CA ASP A 114 -72.58 -24.72 -27.36
C ASP A 114 -71.35 -23.80 -27.42
N PHE A 115 -70.93 -23.43 -28.63
CA PHE A 115 -69.77 -22.57 -28.91
C PHE A 115 -70.14 -21.45 -29.89
N ALA A 116 -69.57 -20.26 -29.69
CA ALA A 116 -69.73 -19.11 -30.55
C ALA A 116 -68.35 -18.64 -31.02
N LEU A 117 -67.87 -19.20 -32.13
CA LEU A 117 -66.51 -18.94 -32.59
C LEU A 117 -66.41 -17.56 -33.27
N VAL A 118 -65.45 -16.78 -32.80
CA VAL A 118 -65.09 -15.47 -33.37
C VAL A 118 -64.47 -15.65 -34.75
N SER A 119 -64.91 -14.87 -35.75
CA SER A 119 -64.30 -14.87 -37.09
C SER A 119 -62.92 -14.20 -37.06
N LEU A 120 -61.96 -14.80 -37.76
CA LEU A 120 -60.61 -14.26 -37.90
C LEU A 120 -60.38 -13.71 -39.30
N HIS A 121 -59.62 -12.63 -39.38
CA HIS A 121 -59.07 -12.05 -40.59
C HIS A 121 -57.54 -12.08 -40.51
N THR A 122 -56.87 -12.07 -41.65
CA THR A 122 -55.41 -12.18 -41.68
C THR A 122 -54.72 -10.82 -41.70
N ILE A 123 -53.67 -10.69 -40.90
CA ILE A 123 -52.64 -9.65 -41.08
C ILE A 123 -51.45 -10.33 -41.75
N GLY A 124 -51.04 -9.82 -42.92
CA GLY A 124 -49.97 -10.41 -43.71
C GLY A 124 -49.00 -9.40 -44.33
N GLY A 125 -47.82 -9.91 -44.67
CA GLY A 125 -46.72 -9.15 -45.26
C GLY A 125 -45.57 -10.05 -45.69
N ILE A 126 -44.44 -9.44 -46.04
CA ILE A 126 -43.18 -10.12 -46.33
C ILE A 126 -42.06 -9.66 -45.38
N VAL A 127 -41.18 -10.58 -44.99
CA VAL A 127 -39.95 -10.28 -44.26
C VAL A 127 -38.75 -10.45 -45.18
N GLN A 128 -37.93 -9.41 -45.30
CA GLN A 128 -36.77 -9.37 -46.19
C GLN A 128 -35.53 -8.81 -45.48
N LEU A 129 -34.34 -9.20 -45.95
CA LEU A 129 -33.07 -8.69 -45.44
C LEU A 129 -32.80 -7.25 -45.91
N ALA A 130 -32.32 -6.42 -44.98
CA ALA A 130 -31.80 -5.09 -45.29
C ALA A 130 -30.67 -5.15 -46.33
N GLY A 131 -30.73 -4.27 -47.32
CA GLY A 131 -29.72 -4.13 -48.38
C GLY A 131 -29.85 -5.09 -49.56
N THR A 132 -30.22 -6.36 -49.34
CA THR A 132 -30.35 -7.36 -50.43
C THR A 132 -31.79 -7.64 -50.83
N LEU A 133 -32.76 -7.36 -49.96
CA LEU A 133 -34.19 -7.68 -50.13
C LEU A 133 -34.49 -9.18 -50.31
N GLU A 134 -33.55 -10.05 -49.92
CA GLU A 134 -33.78 -11.50 -49.93
C GLU A 134 -34.82 -11.89 -48.87
N PRO A 135 -35.79 -12.78 -49.18
CA PRO A 135 -36.82 -13.20 -48.24
C PRO A 135 -36.23 -14.01 -47.08
N VAL A 136 -36.80 -13.84 -45.88
CA VAL A 136 -36.36 -14.56 -44.67
C VAL A 136 -37.46 -15.48 -44.15
N ALA A 137 -37.21 -16.78 -44.25
CA ALA A 137 -38.10 -17.84 -43.81
C ALA A 137 -37.90 -18.19 -42.32
N ASP A 138 -38.86 -18.93 -41.77
CA ASP A 138 -38.81 -19.53 -40.44
C ASP A 138 -38.73 -18.53 -39.27
N LEU A 139 -39.14 -17.28 -39.50
CA LEU A 139 -39.22 -16.25 -38.45
C LEU A 139 -40.60 -16.21 -37.82
N SER A 140 -40.65 -16.15 -36.49
CA SER A 140 -41.91 -15.99 -35.77
C SER A 140 -42.46 -14.57 -35.95
N ILE A 141 -43.74 -14.45 -36.31
CA ILE A 141 -44.49 -13.21 -36.34
C ILE A 141 -45.52 -13.24 -35.21
N ARG A 142 -45.41 -12.32 -34.26
CA ARG A 142 -46.28 -12.25 -33.08
C ARG A 142 -47.23 -11.08 -33.20
N MET A 143 -48.50 -11.34 -32.88
CA MET A 143 -49.56 -10.34 -32.79
C MET A 143 -49.78 -10.04 -31.31
N GLU A 144 -49.35 -8.87 -30.88
CA GLU A 144 -49.46 -8.42 -29.49
C GLU A 144 -50.68 -7.51 -29.33
N ALA A 145 -51.57 -7.81 -28.39
CA ALA A 145 -52.70 -6.95 -28.04
C ALA A 145 -52.26 -5.72 -27.25
N THR A 146 -53.15 -4.74 -27.06
CA THR A 146 -52.82 -3.48 -26.36
C THR A 146 -52.45 -3.66 -24.88
N ASP A 147 -52.78 -4.81 -24.29
CA ASP A 147 -52.40 -5.18 -22.92
C ASP A 147 -51.02 -5.88 -22.85
N GLY A 148 -50.34 -6.07 -23.99
CA GLY A 148 -49.03 -6.70 -24.10
C GLY A 148 -49.07 -8.22 -24.24
N SER A 149 -50.24 -8.85 -24.33
CA SER A 149 -50.36 -10.30 -24.52
C SER A 149 -50.19 -10.70 -25.99
N ASP A 150 -49.45 -11.78 -26.25
CA ASP A 150 -49.38 -12.43 -27.57
C ASP A 150 -50.68 -13.20 -27.83
N VAL A 151 -51.49 -12.74 -28.80
CA VAL A 151 -52.80 -13.34 -29.13
C VAL A 151 -52.76 -14.26 -30.36
N ALA A 152 -51.74 -14.15 -31.19
CA ALA A 152 -51.53 -15.04 -32.33
C ALA A 152 -50.07 -15.07 -32.75
N ILE A 153 -49.63 -16.20 -33.30
CA ILE A 153 -48.26 -16.39 -33.79
C ILE A 153 -48.33 -17.02 -35.17
N GLY A 154 -47.64 -16.41 -36.14
CA GLY A 154 -47.36 -17.00 -37.45
C GLY A 154 -45.88 -17.24 -37.65
N VAL A 155 -45.54 -17.84 -38.77
CA VAL A 155 -44.15 -18.05 -39.20
C VAL A 155 -44.04 -17.63 -40.66
N THR A 156 -42.92 -17.02 -41.04
CA THR A 156 -42.66 -16.73 -42.45
C THR A 156 -42.37 -18.01 -43.23
N ASP A 157 -42.97 -18.16 -44.40
CA ASP A 157 -42.71 -19.28 -45.30
C ASP A 157 -41.37 -19.15 -46.03
N SER A 158 -41.06 -20.12 -46.90
CA SER A 158 -39.82 -20.13 -47.71
C SER A 158 -39.64 -18.92 -48.63
N THR A 159 -40.72 -18.17 -48.88
CA THR A 159 -40.73 -16.94 -49.68
C THR A 159 -40.77 -15.68 -48.81
N GLY A 160 -40.62 -15.81 -47.49
CA GLY A 160 -40.62 -14.72 -46.52
C GLY A 160 -42.01 -14.17 -46.22
N HIS A 161 -43.06 -14.73 -46.82
CA HIS A 161 -44.43 -14.28 -46.63
C HIS A 161 -45.02 -14.85 -45.35
N TYR A 162 -45.88 -14.08 -44.69
CA TYR A 162 -46.66 -14.55 -43.56
C TYR A 162 -48.10 -14.04 -43.66
N ALA A 163 -49.02 -14.79 -43.07
CA ALA A 163 -50.39 -14.39 -42.84
C ALA A 163 -50.86 -14.98 -41.51
N VAL A 164 -51.19 -14.12 -40.54
CA VAL A 164 -51.64 -14.56 -39.21
C VAL A 164 -53.08 -14.17 -39.00
N GLY A 165 -53.93 -15.16 -38.71
CA GLY A 165 -55.34 -14.93 -38.40
C GLY A 165 -55.52 -14.35 -37.00
N VAL A 166 -56.19 -13.20 -36.91
CA VAL A 166 -56.55 -12.52 -35.66
C VAL A 166 -58.00 -12.03 -35.73
N ALA A 167 -58.63 -11.85 -34.59
CA ALA A 167 -59.96 -11.25 -34.51
C ALA A 167 -59.89 -9.76 -34.86
N ASP A 168 -61.05 -9.11 -34.99
CA ASP A 168 -61.13 -7.66 -35.12
C ASP A 168 -60.57 -7.01 -33.84
N GLY A 169 -59.68 -6.03 -34.00
CA GLY A 169 -58.90 -5.50 -32.88
C GLY A 169 -57.74 -4.61 -33.29
N SER A 170 -56.95 -4.17 -32.32
CA SER A 170 -55.75 -3.34 -32.54
C SER A 170 -54.52 -4.07 -32.00
N TYR A 171 -53.55 -4.31 -32.87
CA TYR A 171 -52.41 -5.17 -32.58
C TYR A 171 -51.08 -4.51 -32.90
N ARG A 172 -50.04 -4.80 -32.12
CA ARG A 172 -48.66 -4.52 -32.49
C ARG A 172 -48.08 -5.78 -33.13
N VAL A 173 -47.55 -5.64 -34.34
CA VAL A 173 -47.00 -6.78 -35.09
C VAL A 173 -45.49 -6.81 -34.90
N ARG A 174 -44.95 -7.93 -34.43
CA ARG A 174 -43.53 -8.12 -34.12
C ARG A 174 -42.96 -9.29 -34.93
N VAL A 175 -41.80 -9.09 -35.55
CA VAL A 175 -40.95 -10.19 -36.02
C VAL A 175 -39.93 -10.55 -34.94
N GLY A 176 -39.79 -11.85 -34.67
CA GLY A 176 -38.87 -12.39 -33.67
C GLY A 176 -37.42 -12.41 -34.15
N SER A 177 -36.50 -12.45 -33.18
CA SER A 177 -35.08 -12.73 -33.44
C SER A 177 -34.92 -14.22 -33.77
N GLY A 178 -34.32 -14.55 -34.90
CA GLY A 178 -34.22 -15.93 -35.40
C GLY A 178 -33.49 -15.95 -36.74
N SER A 179 -33.03 -17.12 -37.19
CA SER A 179 -32.35 -17.26 -38.50
C SER A 179 -31.19 -16.27 -38.74
N GLY A 180 -30.53 -15.81 -37.66
CA GLY A 180 -29.43 -14.83 -37.69
C GLY A 180 -29.82 -13.36 -37.87
N VAL A 181 -31.11 -13.01 -37.73
CA VAL A 181 -31.60 -11.62 -37.85
C VAL A 181 -32.11 -11.06 -36.52
N LEU A 182 -32.10 -9.73 -36.41
CA LEU A 182 -32.61 -8.97 -35.27
C LEU A 182 -34.14 -8.80 -35.39
N GLY A 183 -34.85 -9.01 -34.29
CA GLY A 183 -36.28 -8.77 -34.20
C GLY A 183 -36.64 -7.27 -34.20
N GLN A 184 -37.87 -6.94 -34.63
CA GLN A 184 -38.41 -5.58 -34.60
C GLN A 184 -39.93 -5.58 -34.59
N TYR A 185 -40.56 -4.49 -34.14
CA TYR A 185 -41.96 -4.22 -34.45
C TYR A 185 -42.09 -3.62 -35.85
N PHE A 186 -43.29 -3.73 -36.40
CA PHE A 186 -43.66 -3.10 -37.66
C PHE A 186 -43.34 -1.60 -37.65
N ALA A 187 -43.00 -1.06 -38.82
CA ALA A 187 -42.43 0.28 -39.02
C ALA A 187 -41.00 0.48 -38.47
N GLY A 188 -40.26 -0.62 -38.25
CA GLY A 188 -38.80 -0.57 -38.02
C GLY A 188 -38.39 -0.17 -36.61
N VAL A 189 -39.28 -0.36 -35.62
CA VAL A 189 -38.95 -0.12 -34.21
C VAL A 189 -38.18 -1.34 -33.70
N PRO A 190 -36.85 -1.25 -33.46
CA PRO A 190 -36.04 -2.40 -33.15
C PRO A 190 -36.43 -3.01 -31.80
N CYS A 191 -36.38 -4.33 -31.70
CA CYS A 191 -36.37 -4.99 -30.41
C CYS A 191 -34.99 -4.84 -29.80
N ASN A 192 -34.91 -4.55 -28.50
CA ASN A 192 -33.66 -4.77 -27.79
C ASN A 192 -33.55 -6.28 -27.46
N ILE A 193 -32.34 -6.75 -27.14
CA ILE A 193 -32.01 -8.16 -26.90
C ILE A 193 -32.87 -8.81 -25.79
N LEU A 194 -33.48 -8.05 -24.88
CA LEU A 194 -34.28 -8.59 -23.76
C LEU A 194 -35.77 -8.25 -23.82
N THR A 195 -36.13 -7.12 -24.41
CA THR A 195 -37.49 -6.60 -24.47
C THR A 195 -37.70 -5.83 -25.76
N CYS A 196 -38.89 -5.90 -26.34
CA CYS A 196 -39.26 -4.94 -27.36
C CYS A 196 -39.97 -3.79 -26.64
N ASP A 197 -39.45 -2.56 -26.79
CA ASP A 197 -40.14 -1.38 -26.28
C ASP A 197 -41.37 -1.14 -27.15
N SER A 198 -42.51 -1.61 -26.68
CA SER A 198 -43.78 -1.51 -27.39
C SER A 198 -44.31 -0.06 -27.40
N GLY A 199 -43.72 0.86 -26.61
CA GLY A 199 -44.10 2.27 -26.53
C GLY A 199 -43.93 3.06 -27.84
N GLY A 200 -43.03 2.61 -28.72
CA GLY A 200 -42.82 3.19 -30.06
C GLY A 200 -43.58 2.49 -31.19
N ALA A 201 -44.18 1.32 -30.94
CA ALA A 201 -44.81 0.51 -31.98
C ALA A 201 -46.19 1.07 -32.38
N THR A 202 -46.38 1.31 -33.67
CA THR A 202 -47.66 1.77 -34.21
C THR A 202 -48.64 0.60 -34.31
N PRO A 203 -49.83 0.65 -33.68
CA PRO A 203 -50.81 -0.42 -33.79
C PRO A 203 -51.38 -0.55 -35.21
N VAL A 204 -51.60 -1.79 -35.64
CA VAL A 204 -52.30 -2.17 -36.86
C VAL A 204 -53.73 -2.54 -36.47
N THR A 205 -54.72 -1.86 -37.06
CA THR A 205 -56.14 -2.13 -36.81
C THR A 205 -56.68 -3.17 -37.77
N MET A 206 -57.31 -4.21 -37.23
CA MET A 206 -58.07 -5.22 -37.96
C MET A 206 -59.57 -4.93 -37.87
N ALA A 207 -60.25 -4.85 -39.02
CA ALA A 207 -61.68 -4.57 -39.10
C ALA A 207 -62.32 -5.25 -40.32
N ALA A 208 -62.91 -6.43 -40.10
CA ALA A 208 -63.79 -7.14 -41.04
C ALA A 208 -63.21 -7.51 -42.44
N ALA A 209 -61.91 -7.34 -42.67
CA ALA A 209 -61.22 -7.72 -43.91
C ALA A 209 -59.71 -7.90 -43.70
N ASP A 210 -59.07 -8.75 -44.51
CA ASP A 210 -57.62 -8.98 -44.47
C ASP A 210 -56.81 -7.70 -44.65
N VAL A 211 -55.76 -7.54 -43.84
CA VAL A 211 -54.78 -6.45 -43.91
C VAL A 211 -53.48 -6.98 -44.50
N THR A 212 -52.99 -6.33 -45.55
CA THR A 212 -51.76 -6.71 -46.28
C THR A 212 -50.76 -5.54 -46.29
N GLY A 213 -49.50 -5.82 -46.64
CA GLY A 213 -48.44 -4.80 -46.72
C GLY A 213 -47.81 -4.44 -45.38
N ILE A 214 -47.95 -5.31 -44.38
CA ILE A 214 -47.24 -5.19 -43.11
C ILE A 214 -45.85 -5.81 -43.28
N ASP A 215 -44.99 -5.15 -44.06
CA ASP A 215 -43.70 -5.69 -44.47
C ASP A 215 -42.58 -5.34 -43.47
N PHE A 216 -41.59 -6.22 -43.34
CA PHE A 216 -40.42 -6.04 -42.48
C PHE A 216 -39.13 -6.06 -43.30
N ILE A 217 -38.28 -5.06 -43.08
CA ILE A 217 -36.88 -5.08 -43.51
C ILE A 217 -36.03 -5.32 -42.25
N VAL A 218 -35.41 -6.50 -42.13
CA VAL A 218 -34.66 -6.94 -40.95
C VAL A 218 -33.16 -6.94 -41.20
N GLU A 219 -32.38 -6.62 -40.17
CA GLU A 219 -30.92 -6.64 -40.22
C GLU A 219 -30.35 -7.95 -39.66
N ARG A 220 -29.16 -8.34 -40.13
CA ARG A 220 -28.43 -9.47 -39.53
C ARG A 220 -27.80 -9.03 -38.20
N GLY A 221 -27.95 -9.84 -37.16
CA GLY A 221 -27.16 -9.67 -35.94
C GLY A 221 -25.88 -10.51 -36.00
N GLY A 222 -24.90 -10.16 -35.17
CA GLY A 222 -23.69 -10.94 -34.97
C GLY A 222 -23.84 -11.95 -33.83
N ILE A 223 -22.95 -12.92 -33.79
CA ILE A 223 -22.90 -13.95 -32.75
C ILE A 223 -21.58 -13.83 -32.01
N VAL A 224 -21.53 -14.12 -30.71
CA VAL A 224 -20.29 -14.21 -29.93
C VAL A 224 -20.10 -15.63 -29.44
N SER A 225 -18.90 -16.18 -29.61
CA SER A 225 -18.56 -17.53 -29.14
C SER A 225 -17.17 -17.60 -28.51
N GLY A 226 -17.00 -18.50 -27.54
CA GLY A 226 -15.74 -18.67 -26.82
C GLY A 226 -15.68 -19.93 -25.98
N THR A 227 -14.57 -20.10 -25.26
CA THR A 227 -14.30 -21.23 -24.37
C THR A 227 -13.87 -20.78 -22.97
N LEU A 228 -14.24 -21.56 -21.96
CA LEU A 228 -13.91 -21.37 -20.56
C LEU A 228 -12.92 -22.44 -20.11
N ARG A 229 -11.80 -22.01 -19.52
CA ARG A 229 -10.70 -22.89 -19.11
C ARG A 229 -10.21 -22.53 -17.71
N ARG A 230 -9.62 -23.50 -17.02
CA ARG A 230 -8.86 -23.24 -15.79
C ARG A 230 -7.55 -22.54 -16.11
N GLN A 231 -7.21 -21.52 -15.35
CA GLN A 231 -5.99 -20.73 -15.58
C GLN A 231 -4.71 -21.52 -15.31
N SER A 232 -4.72 -22.41 -14.31
CA SER A 232 -3.56 -23.23 -13.91
C SER A 232 -3.03 -24.16 -14.97
N ASP A 233 -3.92 -24.94 -15.58
CA ASP A 233 -3.55 -26.08 -16.42
C ASP A 233 -4.14 -26.00 -17.84
N GLY A 234 -4.95 -24.98 -18.12
CA GLY A 234 -5.59 -24.77 -19.42
C GLY A 234 -6.66 -25.80 -19.76
N ALA A 235 -7.02 -26.67 -18.82
CA ALA A 235 -8.05 -27.67 -19.01
C ALA A 235 -9.44 -27.01 -19.10
N PRO A 236 -10.43 -27.68 -19.71
CA PRO A 236 -11.80 -27.17 -19.75
C PRO A 236 -12.33 -26.87 -18.34
N LEU A 237 -13.08 -25.78 -18.19
CA LEU A 237 -13.69 -25.42 -16.91
C LEU A 237 -14.64 -26.53 -16.46
N ASP A 238 -14.55 -26.91 -15.19
CA ASP A 238 -15.34 -27.96 -14.54
C ASP A 238 -16.47 -27.41 -13.65
N ALA A 239 -16.90 -26.17 -13.92
CA ALA A 239 -17.97 -25.46 -13.23
C ALA A 239 -18.85 -24.73 -14.25
N ALA A 240 -20.11 -24.48 -13.89
CA ALA A 240 -20.99 -23.62 -14.67
C ALA A 240 -20.53 -22.16 -14.58
N ALA A 241 -20.87 -21.36 -15.59
CA ALA A 241 -20.60 -19.94 -15.60
C ALA A 241 -21.71 -19.14 -16.26
N GLU A 242 -21.95 -17.94 -15.75
CA GLU A 242 -22.76 -16.93 -16.37
C GLU A 242 -21.90 -16.06 -17.28
N ILE A 243 -22.31 -15.89 -18.54
CA ILE A 243 -21.69 -14.94 -19.47
C ILE A 243 -22.58 -13.70 -19.51
N GLU A 244 -22.07 -12.60 -18.99
CA GLU A 244 -22.77 -11.32 -18.90
C GLU A 244 -22.29 -10.38 -19.99
N PHE A 245 -23.22 -9.71 -20.64
CA PHE A 245 -22.98 -8.69 -21.65
C PHE A 245 -23.42 -7.32 -21.13
N TYR A 246 -22.58 -6.34 -21.39
CA TYR A 246 -22.75 -4.95 -20.98
C TYR A 246 -22.49 -4.02 -22.16
N LYS A 247 -23.14 -2.85 -22.15
CA LYS A 247 -22.78 -1.74 -23.05
C LYS A 247 -21.42 -1.15 -22.67
N PRO A 248 -20.78 -0.36 -23.54
CA PRO A 248 -19.51 0.30 -23.23
C PRO A 248 -19.54 1.23 -22.00
N ASP A 249 -20.73 1.72 -21.62
CA ASP A 249 -20.94 2.57 -20.44
C ASP A 249 -21.13 1.78 -19.14
N GLY A 250 -21.00 0.44 -19.19
CA GLY A 250 -21.18 -0.44 -18.03
C GLY A 250 -22.62 -0.84 -17.74
N SER A 251 -23.60 -0.36 -18.51
CA SER A 251 -24.99 -0.78 -18.31
C SER A 251 -25.20 -2.24 -18.73
N PHE A 252 -25.82 -3.03 -17.84
CA PHE A 252 -26.14 -4.43 -18.09
C PHE A 252 -27.10 -4.57 -19.28
N LEU A 253 -26.80 -5.50 -20.18
CA LEU A 253 -27.65 -5.82 -21.31
C LEU A 253 -28.41 -7.12 -21.10
N PHE A 254 -27.69 -8.23 -20.91
CA PHE A 254 -28.26 -9.56 -20.67
C PHE A 254 -27.17 -10.51 -20.17
N ALA A 255 -27.58 -11.67 -19.70
CA ALA A 255 -26.68 -12.75 -19.37
C ALA A 255 -27.32 -14.09 -19.73
N PHE A 256 -26.48 -15.11 -19.89
CA PHE A 256 -26.93 -16.49 -20.00
C PHE A 256 -25.96 -17.43 -19.30
N GLN A 257 -26.49 -18.55 -18.84
CA GLN A 257 -25.73 -19.61 -18.20
C GLN A 257 -25.17 -20.57 -19.24
N THR A 258 -23.90 -20.93 -19.10
CA THR A 258 -23.29 -22.05 -19.81
C THR A 258 -22.94 -23.17 -18.83
N PHE A 259 -23.30 -24.40 -19.22
CA PHE A 259 -22.98 -25.63 -18.50
C PHE A 259 -21.87 -26.43 -19.19
N THR A 260 -21.36 -25.91 -20.31
CA THR A 260 -20.26 -26.49 -21.08
C THR A 260 -19.10 -25.50 -21.15
N PRO A 261 -17.86 -25.99 -21.32
CA PRO A 261 -16.70 -25.13 -21.51
C PRO A 261 -16.84 -24.22 -22.74
N GLU A 262 -17.49 -24.68 -23.79
CA GLU A 262 -17.81 -23.88 -24.97
C GLU A 262 -19.13 -23.13 -24.78
N TYR A 263 -19.19 -21.89 -25.28
CA TYR A 263 -20.41 -21.09 -25.29
C TYR A 263 -20.59 -20.32 -26.60
N GLU A 264 -21.85 -20.04 -26.94
CA GLU A 264 -22.27 -19.20 -28.07
C GLU A 264 -23.53 -18.42 -27.65
N THR A 265 -23.67 -17.17 -28.08
CA THR A 265 -24.88 -16.38 -27.80
C THR A 265 -26.10 -17.02 -28.43
N VAL A 266 -27.16 -17.20 -27.63
CA VAL A 266 -28.40 -17.85 -28.06
C VAL A 266 -29.21 -16.99 -29.03
N GLU A 267 -29.13 -15.65 -28.89
CA GLU A 267 -29.76 -14.69 -29.80
C GLU A 267 -28.70 -13.84 -30.52
N PRO A 268 -28.97 -13.45 -31.79
CA PRO A 268 -28.08 -12.57 -32.53
C PRO A 268 -28.08 -11.16 -31.93
N LEU A 269 -26.90 -10.57 -31.80
CA LEU A 269 -26.67 -9.27 -31.19
C LEU A 269 -26.57 -8.17 -32.25
N PRO A 270 -27.05 -6.94 -31.97
CA PRO A 270 -26.79 -5.78 -32.83
C PRO A 270 -25.29 -5.56 -33.07
N ALA A 271 -24.95 -4.98 -34.22
CA ALA A 271 -23.57 -4.60 -34.49
C ALA A 271 -23.18 -3.41 -33.60
N ALA A 272 -22.35 -3.67 -32.60
CA ALA A 272 -21.87 -2.68 -31.63
C ALA A 272 -20.66 -3.23 -30.86
N SER A 273 -20.02 -2.38 -30.06
CA SER A 273 -19.01 -2.80 -29.09
C SER A 273 -19.66 -3.17 -27.76
N TYR A 274 -19.24 -4.29 -27.18
CA TYR A 274 -19.74 -4.80 -25.90
C TYR A 274 -18.61 -4.93 -24.87
N ARG A 275 -18.99 -5.06 -23.61
CA ARG A 275 -18.14 -5.53 -22.50
C ARG A 275 -18.69 -6.87 -22.04
N ILE A 276 -17.81 -7.83 -21.79
CA ILE A 276 -18.20 -9.20 -21.46
C ILE A 276 -17.52 -9.60 -20.15
N VAL A 277 -18.29 -10.20 -19.24
CA VAL A 277 -17.82 -10.78 -17.99
C VAL A 277 -18.19 -12.25 -17.97
N ALA A 278 -17.23 -13.12 -17.60
CA ALA A 278 -17.51 -14.50 -17.23
C ALA A 278 -17.56 -14.60 -15.71
N ARG A 279 -18.73 -14.97 -15.16
CA ARG A 279 -18.93 -15.23 -13.73
C ARG A 279 -19.16 -16.72 -13.48
N PRO A 280 -18.10 -17.46 -13.10
CA PRO A 280 -18.25 -18.86 -12.73
C PRO A 280 -18.97 -19.02 -11.39
N GLU A 281 -19.39 -20.25 -11.09
CA GLU A 281 -19.77 -20.62 -9.72
C GLU A 281 -18.63 -20.36 -8.72
N ALA A 282 -18.96 -20.29 -7.42
CA ALA A 282 -18.13 -19.72 -6.36
C ALA A 282 -16.71 -20.32 -6.19
N THR A 283 -16.39 -21.43 -6.86
CA THR A 283 -15.08 -22.08 -6.88
C THR A 283 -14.05 -21.34 -7.73
N TYR A 284 -14.47 -20.40 -8.58
CA TYR A 284 -13.58 -19.60 -9.44
C TYR A 284 -13.88 -18.11 -9.33
N LEU A 285 -12.88 -17.28 -9.63
CA LEU A 285 -13.01 -15.83 -9.66
C LEU A 285 -13.54 -15.37 -11.03
N PRO A 286 -14.44 -14.37 -11.06
CA PRO A 286 -14.95 -13.82 -12.30
C PRO A 286 -13.86 -13.03 -13.06
N ARG A 287 -14.01 -12.96 -14.38
CA ARG A 287 -13.07 -12.27 -15.28
C ARG A 287 -13.79 -11.40 -16.28
N LEU A 288 -13.24 -10.21 -16.51
CA LEU A 288 -13.56 -9.39 -17.67
C LEU A 288 -12.90 -10.00 -18.91
N TRP A 289 -13.45 -9.70 -20.09
CA TRP A 289 -12.87 -10.12 -21.37
C TRP A 289 -11.36 -9.82 -21.45
N ASN A 290 -10.61 -10.68 -22.14
CA ASN A 290 -9.14 -10.68 -22.21
C ASN A 290 -8.46 -11.01 -20.87
N ASN A 291 -9.12 -11.88 -20.07
CA ASN A 291 -8.66 -12.39 -18.77
C ASN A 291 -8.36 -11.31 -17.71
N ARG A 292 -8.95 -10.12 -17.87
CA ARG A 292 -8.74 -9.04 -16.92
C ARG A 292 -9.36 -9.38 -15.56
N PRO A 293 -8.61 -9.27 -14.45
CA PRO A 293 -9.12 -9.55 -13.12
C PRO A 293 -10.24 -8.58 -12.75
N CYS A 294 -11.25 -9.11 -12.07
CA CYS A 294 -12.17 -8.28 -11.30
C CYS A 294 -11.47 -7.80 -10.00
N GLY A 295 -11.94 -6.68 -9.46
CA GLY A 295 -11.35 -6.03 -8.29
C GLY A 295 -12.00 -6.46 -6.96
N GLY A 296 -11.71 -5.67 -5.92
CA GLY A 296 -12.20 -5.89 -4.56
C GLY A 296 -11.35 -6.87 -3.74
N PRO A 297 -11.56 -6.94 -2.41
CA PRO A 297 -10.74 -7.74 -1.49
C PRO A 297 -10.79 -9.25 -1.76
N ASP A 298 -11.89 -9.74 -2.35
CA ASP A 298 -12.10 -11.15 -2.69
C ASP A 298 -12.02 -11.42 -4.21
N GLY A 299 -11.63 -10.43 -5.02
CA GLY A 299 -11.52 -10.56 -6.48
C GLY A 299 -12.86 -10.73 -7.24
N ASN A 300 -14.00 -10.59 -6.57
CA ASN A 300 -15.33 -10.83 -7.15
C ASN A 300 -16.02 -9.57 -7.73
N ALA A 301 -15.49 -8.37 -7.46
CA ALA A 301 -16.14 -7.11 -7.84
C ALA A 301 -15.70 -6.68 -9.25
N CYS A 302 -16.48 -7.03 -10.27
CA CYS A 302 -16.19 -6.63 -11.66
C CYS A 302 -16.75 -5.24 -11.96
N THR A 303 -15.94 -4.40 -12.60
CA THR A 303 -16.31 -3.09 -13.15
C THR A 303 -16.27 -3.18 -14.68
N PRO A 304 -17.39 -3.50 -15.36
CA PRO A 304 -17.43 -3.80 -16.79
C PRO A 304 -16.80 -2.74 -17.70
N GLU A 305 -16.87 -1.47 -17.30
CA GLU A 305 -16.30 -0.31 -18.00
C GLU A 305 -14.79 -0.45 -18.22
N ASN A 306 -14.11 -1.12 -17.29
CA ASN A 306 -12.66 -1.38 -17.34
C ASN A 306 -12.28 -2.58 -18.22
N GLY A 307 -13.27 -3.34 -18.71
CA GLY A 307 -13.06 -4.45 -19.63
C GLY A 307 -12.64 -3.98 -21.02
N ASP A 308 -12.00 -4.86 -21.78
CA ASP A 308 -11.73 -4.62 -23.20
C ASP A 308 -13.01 -4.73 -24.03
N SER A 309 -13.09 -3.97 -25.13
CA SER A 309 -14.22 -4.00 -26.04
C SER A 309 -14.22 -5.25 -26.92
N VAL A 310 -15.40 -5.85 -27.08
CA VAL A 310 -15.66 -6.86 -28.11
C VAL A 310 -16.56 -6.25 -29.17
N ASP A 311 -16.01 -6.06 -30.37
CA ASP A 311 -16.77 -5.54 -31.51
C ASP A 311 -17.52 -6.68 -32.19
N VAL A 312 -18.85 -6.59 -32.17
CA VAL A 312 -19.72 -7.54 -32.84
C VAL A 312 -20.10 -7.00 -34.21
N ILE A 313 -19.93 -7.85 -35.23
CA ILE A 313 -20.18 -7.51 -36.63
C ILE A 313 -21.49 -8.18 -37.08
N ALA A 314 -22.36 -7.41 -37.73
CA ALA A 314 -23.62 -7.90 -38.29
C ALA A 314 -23.41 -9.11 -39.21
N GLY A 315 -24.11 -10.22 -38.93
CA GLY A 315 -24.11 -11.43 -39.74
C GLY A 315 -22.83 -12.27 -39.65
N ALA A 316 -21.92 -11.97 -38.72
CA ALA A 316 -20.69 -12.71 -38.49
C ALA A 316 -20.60 -13.26 -37.06
N THR A 317 -19.84 -14.35 -36.90
CA THR A 317 -19.46 -14.87 -35.58
C THR A 317 -18.16 -14.22 -35.13
N THR A 318 -18.23 -13.52 -34.01
CA THR A 318 -17.08 -13.01 -33.25
C THR A 318 -16.59 -14.13 -32.33
N ALA A 319 -15.68 -14.95 -32.86
CA ALA A 319 -15.17 -16.13 -32.18
C ALA A 319 -13.94 -15.83 -31.31
N ASN A 320 -13.48 -16.84 -30.56
CA ASN A 320 -12.32 -16.81 -29.67
C ASN A 320 -12.45 -15.81 -28.53
N ILE A 321 -13.66 -15.62 -28.02
CA ILE A 321 -13.88 -14.88 -26.77
C ILE A 321 -13.61 -15.83 -25.58
N ASP A 322 -12.36 -16.29 -25.45
CA ASP A 322 -11.93 -17.30 -24.45
C ASP A 322 -11.55 -16.73 -23.07
N PHE A 323 -12.02 -17.35 -21.99
CA PHE A 323 -11.67 -17.00 -20.62
C PHE A 323 -10.83 -18.09 -19.93
N ALA A 324 -9.80 -17.65 -19.21
CA ALA A 324 -9.01 -18.44 -18.27
C ALA A 324 -9.36 -18.00 -16.83
N LEU A 325 -10.03 -18.86 -16.07
CA LEU A 325 -10.57 -18.57 -14.75
C LEU A 325 -9.69 -19.19 -13.66
N GLN A 326 -9.44 -18.41 -12.61
CA GLN A 326 -8.61 -18.81 -11.45
C GLN A 326 -9.50 -19.35 -10.34
N ARG A 327 -9.09 -20.41 -9.63
CA ARG A 327 -9.81 -20.83 -8.41
C ARG A 327 -9.88 -19.71 -7.36
N SER A 328 -10.99 -19.63 -6.65
CA SER A 328 -11.22 -18.65 -5.58
C SER A 328 -10.54 -19.02 -4.25
N ALA A 329 -10.15 -20.29 -4.09
CA ALA A 329 -9.46 -20.82 -2.90
C ALA A 329 -8.49 -21.95 -3.28
N GLY A 330 -7.47 -22.14 -2.44
CA GLY A 330 -6.50 -23.23 -2.52
C GLY A 330 -6.17 -23.78 -1.12
N THR A 331 -5.29 -24.77 -1.04
CA THR A 331 -4.88 -25.35 0.26
C THR A 331 -3.51 -24.88 0.74
N ALA A 332 -3.37 -24.80 2.06
CA ALA A 332 -2.11 -24.66 2.76
C ALA A 332 -1.95 -25.87 3.70
N SER A 333 -0.84 -26.59 3.60
CA SER A 333 -0.62 -27.83 4.34
C SER A 333 0.83 -27.98 4.82
N GLY A 334 1.00 -28.73 5.89
CA GLY A 334 2.28 -28.99 6.54
C GLY A 334 2.12 -29.87 7.77
N HIS A 335 3.18 -29.98 8.54
CA HIS A 335 3.23 -30.72 9.79
C HIS A 335 3.67 -29.82 10.94
N VAL A 336 3.11 -30.08 12.12
CA VAL A 336 3.57 -29.48 13.37
C VAL A 336 4.20 -30.56 14.23
N THR A 337 5.46 -30.34 14.60
CA THR A 337 6.26 -31.29 15.38
C THR A 337 6.87 -30.63 16.60
N GLU A 338 7.27 -31.44 17.58
CA GLU A 338 8.10 -31.00 18.70
C GLU A 338 9.58 -30.98 18.28
N LEU A 339 10.26 -29.85 18.50
CA LEU A 339 11.66 -29.68 18.09
C LEU A 339 12.63 -30.69 18.73
N ALA A 340 12.45 -30.97 20.03
CA ALA A 340 13.40 -31.78 20.81
C ALA A 340 13.37 -33.29 20.46
N GLY A 341 12.30 -33.77 19.83
CA GLY A 341 12.10 -35.19 19.52
C GLY A 341 11.61 -35.49 18.10
N GLY A 342 11.21 -34.48 17.33
CA GLY A 342 10.59 -34.63 16.01
C GLY A 342 9.22 -35.29 16.03
N GLY A 343 8.64 -35.52 17.22
CA GLY A 343 7.33 -36.17 17.37
C GLY A 343 6.21 -35.28 16.85
N PRO A 344 5.16 -35.84 16.22
CA PRO A 344 4.02 -35.06 15.76
C PRO A 344 3.21 -34.49 16.93
N LEU A 345 2.68 -33.28 16.76
CA LEU A 345 1.85 -32.62 17.76
C LEU A 345 0.39 -32.57 17.29
N GLU A 346 -0.49 -33.29 17.98
CA GLU A 346 -1.94 -33.31 17.75
C GLU A 346 -2.64 -32.10 18.40
N GLY A 347 -3.68 -31.58 17.76
CA GLY A 347 -4.56 -30.55 18.33
C GLY A 347 -3.96 -29.15 18.41
N VAL A 348 -2.82 -28.91 17.76
CA VAL A 348 -2.25 -27.56 17.62
C VAL A 348 -3.10 -26.78 16.64
N THR A 349 -3.51 -25.56 17.02
CA THR A 349 -4.27 -24.69 16.12
C THR A 349 -3.31 -24.03 15.15
N VAL A 350 -3.52 -24.25 13.85
CA VAL A 350 -2.81 -23.56 12.77
C VAL A 350 -3.73 -22.51 12.17
N ARG A 351 -3.29 -21.26 12.20
CA ARG A 351 -4.04 -20.06 11.78
C ARG A 351 -3.36 -19.41 10.59
N ALA A 352 -4.11 -19.15 9.52
CA ALA A 352 -3.74 -18.22 8.47
C ALA A 352 -4.46 -16.89 8.72
N ARG A 353 -3.72 -15.79 8.86
CA ARG A 353 -4.29 -14.44 8.97
C ARG A 353 -4.02 -13.66 7.69
N ARG A 354 -5.06 -13.15 7.04
CA ARG A 354 -4.94 -12.35 5.81
C ARG A 354 -4.39 -10.96 6.15
N GLU A 355 -3.40 -10.51 5.40
CA GLU A 355 -2.77 -9.20 5.65
C GLU A 355 -3.66 -8.01 5.30
N SER A 356 -4.48 -8.12 4.25
CA SER A 356 -5.31 -7.00 3.77
C SER A 356 -6.52 -6.71 4.65
N SER A 357 -7.15 -7.72 5.25
CA SER A 357 -8.38 -7.58 6.06
C SER A 357 -8.19 -7.95 7.53
N GLY A 358 -7.15 -8.72 7.86
CA GLY A 358 -6.95 -9.28 9.19
C GLY A 358 -7.76 -10.53 9.48
N ASP A 359 -8.58 -11.02 8.53
CA ASP A 359 -9.42 -12.21 8.69
C ASP A 359 -8.57 -13.46 8.92
N THR A 360 -9.09 -14.39 9.72
CA THR A 360 -8.37 -15.61 10.08
C THR A 360 -9.13 -16.86 9.64
N VAL A 361 -8.40 -17.80 9.05
CA VAL A 361 -8.88 -19.18 8.81
C VAL A 361 -8.04 -20.13 9.65
N GLU A 362 -8.66 -21.11 10.30
CA GLU A 362 -8.00 -22.01 11.24
C GLU A 362 -8.32 -23.47 10.98
N THR A 363 -7.37 -24.33 11.34
CA THR A 363 -7.53 -25.77 11.41
C THR A 363 -6.72 -26.30 12.60
N THR A 364 -6.96 -27.55 13.00
CA THR A 364 -6.15 -28.21 14.04
C THR A 364 -5.40 -29.40 13.45
N THR A 365 -4.19 -29.62 13.95
CA THR A 365 -3.38 -30.76 13.51
C THR A 365 -3.98 -32.09 13.90
N LEU A 366 -3.84 -33.08 13.01
CA LEU A 366 -4.23 -34.48 13.23
C LEU A 366 -3.23 -35.18 14.18
N SER A 367 -3.52 -36.44 14.52
CA SER A 367 -2.67 -37.26 15.40
C SER A 367 -1.28 -37.57 14.84
N ASP A 368 -1.11 -37.45 13.52
CA ASP A 368 0.20 -37.52 12.84
C ASP A 368 0.86 -36.15 12.68
N GLY A 369 0.30 -35.10 13.28
CA GLY A 369 0.81 -33.73 13.26
C GLY A 369 0.53 -32.99 11.95
N SER A 370 -0.06 -33.64 10.95
CA SER A 370 -0.39 -33.00 9.68
C SER A 370 -1.58 -32.04 9.82
N TYR A 371 -1.62 -31.03 8.98
CA TYR A 371 -2.78 -30.16 8.83
C TYR A 371 -3.01 -29.79 7.37
N THR A 372 -4.26 -29.46 7.05
CA THR A 372 -4.63 -28.86 5.77
C THR A 372 -5.66 -27.77 6.03
N LEU A 373 -5.44 -26.60 5.44
CA LEU A 373 -6.24 -25.41 5.59
C LEU A 373 -6.67 -24.92 4.22
N GLN A 374 -7.98 -24.82 3.99
CA GLN A 374 -8.51 -24.17 2.79
C GLN A 374 -8.49 -22.66 3.01
N VAL A 375 -7.82 -21.93 2.13
CA VAL A 375 -7.66 -20.48 2.23
C VAL A 375 -8.09 -19.82 0.93
N PRO A 376 -8.94 -18.79 0.98
CA PRO A 376 -9.22 -17.98 -0.19
C PRO A 376 -7.95 -17.35 -0.76
N PHE A 377 -7.98 -16.95 -2.02
CA PHE A 377 -6.86 -16.22 -2.63
C PHE A 377 -6.51 -14.96 -1.81
N GLY A 378 -5.24 -14.80 -1.43
CA GLY A 378 -4.74 -13.65 -0.68
C GLY A 378 -3.30 -13.81 -0.16
N VAL A 379 -2.82 -12.81 0.57
CA VAL A 379 -1.51 -12.85 1.24
C VAL A 379 -1.72 -13.05 2.73
N TYR A 380 -1.03 -14.03 3.32
CA TYR A 380 -1.27 -14.51 4.67
C TYR A 380 0.00 -14.63 5.51
N THR A 381 -0.17 -14.43 6.81
CA THR A 381 0.78 -14.87 7.84
C THR A 381 0.28 -16.16 8.48
N MET A 382 1.16 -17.16 8.61
CA MET A 382 0.84 -18.46 9.19
C MET A 382 1.36 -18.56 10.62
N ARG A 383 0.54 -19.08 11.53
CA ARG A 383 0.85 -19.19 12.95
C ARG A 383 0.41 -20.52 13.53
N ALA A 384 1.30 -21.20 14.25
CA ALA A 384 0.98 -22.36 15.07
C ALA A 384 0.81 -21.93 16.53
N VAL A 385 -0.33 -22.28 17.13
CA VAL A 385 -0.73 -21.92 18.48
C VAL A 385 -0.91 -23.20 19.31
N PRO A 386 0.15 -23.64 20.03
CA PRO A 386 0.11 -24.81 20.89
C PRO A 386 -0.42 -24.46 22.29
N THR A 387 -0.57 -25.48 23.13
CA THR A 387 -0.76 -25.31 24.57
C THR A 387 0.59 -25.15 25.29
N PRO A 388 0.67 -24.35 26.38
CA PRO A 388 1.86 -24.28 27.21
C PRO A 388 2.29 -25.68 27.68
N PRO A 389 3.60 -25.99 27.75
CA PRO A 389 4.73 -25.04 27.80
C PRO A 389 5.32 -24.63 26.43
N LEU A 390 4.82 -25.16 25.32
CA LEU A 390 5.32 -24.80 23.99
C LEU A 390 4.98 -23.33 23.66
N ALA A 391 5.91 -22.64 23.01
CA ALA A 391 5.69 -21.28 22.54
C ALA A 391 4.95 -21.29 21.19
N GLU A 392 4.16 -20.25 20.97
CA GLU A 392 3.54 -20.00 19.66
C GLU A 392 4.62 -19.67 18.63
N GLU A 393 4.37 -19.96 17.36
CA GLU A 393 5.35 -19.75 16.29
C GLU A 393 4.71 -19.14 15.05
N LEU A 394 5.34 -18.10 14.51
CA LEU A 394 5.07 -17.58 13.18
C LEU A 394 5.96 -18.27 12.16
N PHE A 395 5.39 -18.61 11.02
CA PHE A 395 6.13 -19.26 9.96
C PHE A 395 7.09 -18.28 9.24
N PRO A 396 8.34 -18.70 8.95
CA PRO A 396 9.04 -19.85 9.52
C PRO A 396 9.80 -19.48 10.81
N ASN A 397 9.83 -20.39 11.78
CA ASN A 397 10.78 -20.41 12.90
C ASN A 397 10.79 -19.23 13.88
N ALA A 398 9.79 -18.34 13.87
CA ALA A 398 9.75 -17.18 14.76
C ALA A 398 8.89 -17.43 16.01
N GLN A 399 9.52 -17.73 17.15
CA GLN A 399 8.81 -17.95 18.41
C GLN A 399 8.22 -16.65 18.99
N CYS A 400 7.06 -16.78 19.61
CA CYS A 400 6.32 -15.69 20.21
C CYS A 400 6.01 -15.93 21.69
N LEU A 401 6.03 -14.85 22.48
CA LEU A 401 5.62 -14.82 23.88
C LEU A 401 4.75 -13.58 24.14
N LYS A 402 3.54 -13.77 24.68
CA LYS A 402 2.61 -12.69 25.08
C LYS A 402 2.48 -11.56 24.03
N LEU A 403 2.26 -11.93 22.76
CA LEU A 403 2.10 -11.06 21.57
C LEU A 403 3.39 -10.52 20.91
N ALA A 404 4.57 -10.70 21.51
CA ALA A 404 5.83 -10.33 20.89
C ALA A 404 6.50 -11.56 20.25
N CYS A 405 6.97 -11.43 19.00
CA CYS A 405 7.67 -12.51 18.28
C CYS A 405 9.11 -12.10 17.98
N ALA A 406 10.04 -13.04 18.09
CA ALA A 406 11.44 -12.82 17.74
C ALA A 406 11.65 -13.10 16.25
N GLY A 407 11.40 -12.07 15.44
CA GLY A 407 11.51 -12.08 13.98
C GLY A 407 10.27 -11.51 13.28
N SER A 408 10.35 -11.39 11.96
CA SER A 408 9.22 -11.02 11.10
C SER A 408 8.61 -12.25 10.45
N PRO A 409 7.27 -12.35 10.34
CA PRO A 409 6.64 -13.45 9.63
C PRO A 409 6.96 -13.39 8.13
N THR A 410 7.00 -14.55 7.48
CA THR A 410 6.99 -14.58 6.01
C THR A 410 5.57 -14.42 5.51
N LEU A 411 5.38 -13.50 4.55
CA LEU A 411 4.12 -13.33 3.86
C LEU A 411 3.97 -14.40 2.78
N LEU A 412 2.96 -15.24 2.90
CA LEU A 412 2.67 -16.32 1.96
C LEU A 412 1.49 -15.93 1.06
N PRO A 413 1.67 -15.87 -0.27
CA PRO A 413 0.55 -15.77 -1.19
C PRO A 413 -0.16 -17.13 -1.24
N LEU A 414 -1.29 -17.25 -0.55
CA LEU A 414 -2.07 -18.48 -0.48
C LEU A 414 -3.38 -18.36 -1.25
N GLY A 415 -3.87 -19.50 -1.74
CA GLY A 415 -5.09 -19.59 -2.54
C GLY A 415 -4.88 -19.31 -4.03
N GLY A 416 -5.93 -19.53 -4.83
CA GLY A 416 -5.80 -19.64 -6.28
C GLY A 416 -5.62 -21.09 -6.73
N ASP A 417 -5.05 -21.29 -7.92
CA ASP A 417 -4.81 -22.64 -8.44
C ASP A 417 -3.56 -23.34 -7.87
N VAL A 418 -2.95 -22.77 -6.82
CA VAL A 418 -1.71 -23.28 -6.23
C VAL A 418 -2.00 -23.77 -4.82
N ASP A 419 -1.87 -25.08 -4.63
CA ASP A 419 -1.82 -25.70 -3.31
C ASP A 419 -0.40 -25.54 -2.74
N GLN A 420 -0.28 -24.97 -1.54
CA GLN A 420 1.00 -24.84 -0.84
C GLN A 420 1.18 -25.96 0.18
N THR A 421 2.30 -26.66 0.07
CA THR A 421 2.73 -27.75 0.95
C THR A 421 4.07 -27.39 1.59
N GLY A 422 4.38 -27.99 2.74
CA GLY A 422 5.67 -27.79 3.42
C GLY A 422 5.73 -26.55 4.31
N ILE A 423 4.56 -26.06 4.74
CA ILE A 423 4.46 -25.03 5.77
C ILE A 423 4.59 -25.73 7.13
N ASP A 424 5.80 -26.18 7.45
CA ASP A 424 6.05 -26.99 8.65
C ASP A 424 6.44 -26.11 9.84
N PHE A 425 6.05 -26.53 11.04
CA PHE A 425 6.41 -25.89 12.31
C PHE A 425 7.12 -26.89 13.23
N ALA A 426 8.19 -26.44 13.88
CA ALA A 426 8.94 -27.22 14.85
C ALA A 426 8.92 -26.49 16.21
N LEU A 427 7.90 -26.78 17.02
CA LEU A 427 7.58 -26.05 18.23
C LEU A 427 8.47 -26.49 19.40
N ALA A 428 8.84 -25.52 20.22
CA ALA A 428 9.63 -25.71 21.43
C ALA A 428 9.13 -24.76 22.53
N PRO A 429 9.40 -25.02 23.82
CA PRO A 429 9.27 -23.99 24.85
C PRO A 429 10.20 -22.80 24.54
N PRO A 430 10.03 -21.63 25.18
CA PRO A 430 11.06 -20.59 25.18
C PRO A 430 12.36 -21.13 25.78
N GLY A 431 13.49 -20.83 25.15
CA GLY A 431 14.80 -21.07 25.77
C GLY A 431 15.05 -20.08 26.93
N SER A 432 16.15 -20.26 27.65
CA SER A 432 16.57 -19.29 28.66
C SER A 432 18.08 -19.24 28.86
N ILE A 433 18.57 -18.11 29.33
CA ILE A 433 19.95 -17.95 29.80
C ILE A 433 19.93 -17.45 31.24
N THR A 434 20.65 -18.12 32.13
CA THR A 434 20.81 -17.70 33.53
C THR A 434 22.18 -17.07 33.73
N ILE A 435 22.19 -15.78 34.06
CA ILE A 435 23.39 -14.96 34.22
C ILE A 435 23.57 -14.54 35.68
N GLY A 436 24.78 -14.70 36.22
CA GLY A 436 25.22 -14.12 37.49
C GLY A 436 26.32 -13.08 37.31
N VAL A 437 26.49 -12.21 38.31
CA VAL A 437 27.57 -11.21 38.34
C VAL A 437 28.26 -11.31 39.68
N ARG A 438 29.57 -11.49 39.68
CA ARG A 438 30.39 -11.76 40.86
C ARG A 438 31.44 -10.69 41.07
N ASP A 439 31.80 -10.50 42.33
CA ASP A 439 32.97 -9.73 42.75
C ASP A 439 34.23 -10.59 42.54
N ALA A 440 35.24 -10.05 41.84
CA ALA A 440 36.46 -10.79 41.50
C ALA A 440 37.28 -11.24 42.72
N ASP A 441 37.22 -10.50 43.84
CA ASP A 441 38.02 -10.79 45.03
C ASP A 441 37.32 -11.77 45.98
N SER A 442 36.05 -11.52 46.27
CA SER A 442 35.26 -12.26 47.27
C SER A 442 34.44 -13.41 46.66
N ASN A 443 34.28 -13.43 45.33
CA ASN A 443 33.46 -14.37 44.58
C ASN A 443 31.94 -14.33 44.96
N ALA A 444 31.53 -13.31 45.71
CA ALA A 444 30.15 -13.09 46.10
C ALA A 444 29.32 -12.58 44.92
N LEU A 445 28.05 -13.00 44.84
CA LEU A 445 27.11 -12.47 43.84
C LEU A 445 26.74 -11.02 44.20
N LEU A 446 26.98 -10.12 43.25
CA LEU A 446 26.75 -8.69 43.38
C LEU A 446 25.35 -8.31 42.88
N PRO A 447 24.72 -7.27 43.47
CA PRO A 447 23.65 -6.57 42.79
C PRO A 447 24.22 -5.91 41.53
N ALA A 448 23.58 -6.10 40.38
CA ALA A 448 24.15 -5.67 39.11
C ALA A 448 23.10 -5.14 38.15
N GLU A 449 23.53 -4.21 37.31
CA GLU A 449 22.83 -3.85 36.08
C GLU A 449 23.43 -4.66 34.94
N LEU A 450 22.58 -5.36 34.19
CA LEU A 450 22.93 -6.05 32.95
C LEU A 450 22.35 -5.29 31.75
N ARG A 451 23.16 -5.14 30.71
CA ARG A 451 22.66 -4.85 29.36
C ARG A 451 22.80 -6.10 28.51
N VAL A 452 21.72 -6.52 27.87
CA VAL A 452 21.64 -7.78 27.14
C VAL A 452 21.06 -7.57 25.75
N LEU A 453 21.80 -7.97 24.72
CA LEU A 453 21.35 -8.05 23.35
C LEU A 453 20.85 -9.47 23.09
N LEU A 454 19.55 -9.61 22.84
CA LEU A 454 18.89 -10.87 22.53
C LEU A 454 18.80 -11.07 21.01
N PRO A 455 18.83 -12.33 20.52
CA PRO A 455 18.60 -12.65 19.12
C PRO A 455 17.32 -12.01 18.56
N GLY A 456 17.43 -11.33 17.42
CA GLY A 456 16.29 -10.71 16.74
C GLY A 456 15.85 -9.35 17.29
N PHE A 457 16.55 -8.78 18.28
CA PHE A 457 16.29 -7.44 18.80
C PHE A 457 17.44 -6.49 18.43
N ALA A 458 17.11 -5.31 17.88
CA ALA A 458 18.10 -4.33 17.41
C ALA A 458 18.76 -3.50 18.54
N GLN A 459 18.24 -3.57 19.76
CA GLN A 459 18.71 -2.77 20.90
C GLN A 459 18.89 -3.65 22.14
N GLY A 460 19.95 -3.36 22.91
CA GLY A 460 20.20 -4.02 24.18
C GLY A 460 19.15 -3.63 25.22
N SER A 461 18.59 -4.63 25.91
CA SER A 461 17.64 -4.45 27.01
C SER A 461 18.38 -4.39 28.35
N GLN A 462 17.91 -3.52 29.25
CA GLN A 462 18.47 -3.37 30.59
C GLN A 462 17.73 -4.26 31.60
N PHE A 463 18.46 -4.94 32.45
CA PHE A 463 17.94 -5.80 33.51
C PHE A 463 18.69 -5.53 34.81
N PHE A 464 18.06 -5.85 35.95
CA PHE A 464 18.66 -5.71 37.27
C PHE A 464 18.69 -7.05 37.99
N ILE A 465 19.81 -7.33 38.65
CA ILE A 465 20.02 -8.50 39.49
C ILE A 465 20.05 -8.04 40.94
N ASP A 466 19.26 -8.68 41.79
CA ASP A 466 19.29 -8.49 43.24
C ASP A 466 20.56 -9.09 43.87
N ALA A 467 21.00 -8.53 44.99
CA ALA A 467 22.16 -9.04 45.72
C ALA A 467 21.98 -10.54 46.09
N GLY A 468 22.99 -11.37 45.80
CA GLY A 468 22.94 -12.81 46.07
C GLY A 468 22.15 -13.64 45.05
N ALA A 469 21.64 -13.06 43.96
CA ALA A 469 20.82 -13.75 42.97
C ALA A 469 21.52 -13.93 41.60
N THR A 470 20.90 -14.76 40.77
CA THR A 470 21.17 -14.84 39.32
C THR A 470 19.86 -14.53 38.58
N LEU A 471 19.94 -14.12 37.32
CA LEU A 471 18.77 -13.75 36.52
C LEU A 471 18.62 -14.69 35.33
N ALA A 472 17.46 -15.34 35.23
CA ALA A 472 17.06 -16.11 34.07
C ALA A 472 16.31 -15.23 33.07
N ILE A 473 16.84 -15.09 31.85
CA ILE A 473 16.28 -14.27 30.77
C ILE A 473 15.76 -15.22 29.68
N PRO A 474 14.48 -15.10 29.25
CA PRO A 474 13.96 -15.92 28.17
C PRO A 474 14.61 -15.57 26.84
N VAL A 475 14.96 -16.59 26.05
CA VAL A 475 15.52 -16.44 24.70
C VAL A 475 14.57 -17.07 23.70
N LEU A 476 13.95 -16.23 22.86
CA LEU A 476 13.03 -16.67 21.82
C LEU A 476 13.79 -17.00 20.53
N SER A 477 13.36 -18.03 19.81
CA SER A 477 13.92 -18.48 18.53
C SER A 477 15.38 -18.98 18.58
N GLY A 478 16.06 -18.83 19.72
CA GLY A 478 17.48 -19.16 19.89
C GLY A 478 18.41 -18.18 19.16
N GLY A 479 19.72 -18.30 19.42
CA GLY A 479 20.78 -17.51 18.79
C GLY A 479 21.81 -16.96 19.77
N GLU A 480 22.61 -16.01 19.29
CA GLU A 480 23.66 -15.33 20.07
C GLU A 480 23.08 -14.33 21.07
N VAL A 481 23.36 -14.53 22.35
CA VAL A 481 23.12 -13.57 23.42
C VAL A 481 24.44 -12.89 23.78
N ARG A 482 24.47 -11.56 23.77
CA ARG A 482 25.61 -10.75 24.22
C ARG A 482 25.20 -9.89 25.39
N PHE A 483 26.08 -9.71 26.36
CA PHE A 483 25.75 -8.95 27.55
C PHE A 483 26.96 -8.33 28.22
N SER A 484 26.69 -7.27 28.98
CA SER A 484 27.64 -6.60 29.85
C SER A 484 27.03 -6.41 31.22
N GLY A 485 27.87 -6.35 32.24
CA GLY A 485 27.47 -6.13 33.62
C GLY A 485 28.26 -5.01 34.27
N ARG A 486 27.56 -4.24 35.11
CA ARG A 486 28.16 -3.28 36.04
C ARG A 486 27.55 -3.46 37.41
N ASN A 487 28.30 -3.13 38.43
CA ASN A 487 27.78 -3.11 39.79
C ASN A 487 26.76 -1.96 39.94
N ASN A 488 25.62 -2.25 40.57
CA ASN A 488 24.56 -1.28 40.87
C ASN A 488 24.32 -1.12 42.39
N GLY A 489 25.34 -1.39 43.20
CA GLY A 489 25.31 -1.28 44.65
C GLY A 489 26.71 -1.26 45.26
N SER A 490 26.81 -1.43 46.58
CA SER A 490 28.10 -1.45 47.29
C SER A 490 28.84 -2.78 47.06
N GLY A 491 29.83 -2.77 46.17
CA GLY A 491 30.69 -3.92 45.84
C GLY A 491 31.93 -3.51 45.04
N CYS A 492 32.99 -4.33 45.07
CA CYS A 492 34.39 -4.09 44.69
C CYS A 492 35.35 -3.55 45.78
N GLY A 493 35.50 -4.32 46.88
CA GLY A 493 36.61 -4.21 47.84
C GLY A 493 36.21 -3.84 49.28
N PRO A 494 37.12 -4.01 50.28
CA PRO A 494 36.86 -3.63 51.67
C PRO A 494 36.81 -2.10 51.88
N VAL A 495 37.19 -1.31 50.86
CA VAL A 495 37.16 0.14 50.87
C VAL A 495 35.97 0.59 50.00
N PRO A 496 35.01 1.35 50.55
CA PRO A 496 33.79 1.74 49.84
C PRO A 496 34.00 2.79 48.73
N LEU A 497 35.24 3.12 48.39
CA LEU A 497 35.57 4.15 47.39
C LEU A 497 35.84 3.56 46.00
N MET A 498 36.15 2.26 45.89
CA MET A 498 36.47 1.64 44.60
C MET A 498 35.21 1.12 43.90
N ASP A 499 34.81 1.78 42.81
CA ASP A 499 33.75 1.27 41.95
C ASP A 499 34.24 0.08 41.11
N CYS A 500 33.34 -0.88 40.87
CA CYS A 500 33.63 -2.02 40.00
C CYS A 500 33.86 -1.59 38.56
N LEU A 501 34.89 -2.15 37.93
CA LEU A 501 35.09 -2.04 36.49
C LEU A 501 34.01 -2.86 35.79
N GLY A 502 33.22 -2.21 34.93
CA GLY A 502 32.24 -2.89 34.11
C GLY A 502 32.89 -3.87 33.15
N GLU A 503 32.20 -4.97 32.84
CA GLU A 503 32.72 -6.01 31.94
C GLU A 503 31.69 -6.45 30.89
N LEU A 504 32.23 -6.79 29.71
CA LEU A 504 31.59 -7.53 28.63
C LEU A 504 31.96 -9.01 28.78
N TYR A 505 31.00 -9.89 28.51
CA TYR A 505 31.27 -11.33 28.57
C TYR A 505 32.13 -11.80 27.38
N PRO A 506 33.04 -12.79 27.54
CA PRO A 506 33.62 -13.24 28.79
C PRO A 506 34.86 -12.41 29.16
N ASP A 507 34.91 -11.91 30.40
CA ASP A 507 36.09 -11.30 31.03
C ASP A 507 36.78 -10.18 30.20
N VAL A 508 36.00 -9.38 29.47
CA VAL A 508 36.50 -8.21 28.72
C VAL A 508 36.12 -6.93 29.46
N PRO A 509 37.07 -6.18 30.04
CA PRO A 509 36.77 -4.88 30.65
C PRO A 509 36.12 -3.94 29.66
N CYS A 510 35.11 -3.18 30.08
CA CYS A 510 34.43 -2.24 29.20
C CYS A 510 35.40 -1.12 28.77
N PRO A 511 35.80 -1.07 27.48
CA PRO A 511 36.74 -0.07 27.00
C PRO A 511 36.17 1.33 27.21
N ASN A 512 36.99 2.28 27.69
CA ASN A 512 36.56 3.66 27.95
C ASN A 512 35.30 3.78 28.85
N LEU A 513 35.03 2.76 29.67
CA LEU A 513 33.80 2.68 30.46
C LEU A 513 32.52 2.74 29.60
N GLN A 514 32.62 2.33 28.33
CA GLN A 514 31.50 2.04 27.43
C GLN A 514 31.44 0.54 27.20
N CYS A 515 30.31 -0.08 27.55
CA CYS A 515 30.11 -1.53 27.36
C CYS A 515 29.41 -1.78 26.04
N ASP A 516 30.11 -1.55 24.93
CA ASP A 516 29.58 -1.86 23.60
C ASP A 516 29.43 -3.37 23.43
N LEU A 517 28.17 -3.83 23.39
CA LEU A 517 27.81 -5.23 23.26
C LEU A 517 28.26 -5.84 21.93
N ALA A 518 28.61 -5.04 20.92
CA ALA A 518 29.16 -5.55 19.66
C ALA A 518 30.54 -6.18 19.84
N ILE A 519 31.29 -5.80 20.88
CA ILE A 519 32.69 -6.19 21.10
C ILE A 519 32.81 -7.41 22.01
N GLY A 520 31.84 -7.62 22.93
CA GLY A 520 31.81 -8.80 23.81
C GLY A 520 31.57 -10.11 23.06
N GLY A 521 32.07 -11.23 23.59
CA GLY A 521 31.74 -12.56 23.10
C GLY A 521 30.26 -12.91 23.28
N ALA A 522 29.78 -13.84 22.45
CA ALA A 522 28.40 -14.31 22.48
C ALA A 522 28.27 -15.67 23.17
N VAL A 523 27.16 -15.85 23.88
CA VAL A 523 26.67 -17.16 24.33
C VAL A 523 25.59 -17.62 23.37
N ASN A 524 25.80 -18.73 22.68
CA ASN A 524 24.79 -19.31 21.81
C ASN A 524 23.76 -20.08 22.65
N VAL A 525 22.49 -19.72 22.54
CA VAL A 525 21.37 -20.41 23.20
C VAL A 525 20.49 -21.03 22.12
N ALA A 526 20.46 -22.35 22.02
CA ALA A 526 19.62 -23.01 21.02
C ALA A 526 18.12 -22.83 21.35
N LYS A 527 17.28 -22.89 20.30
CA LYS A 527 15.82 -22.76 20.43
C LYS A 527 15.28 -23.82 21.41
N GLY A 528 14.57 -23.36 22.43
CA GLY A 528 13.99 -24.23 23.48
C GLY A 528 14.97 -24.80 24.49
N GLU A 529 16.26 -24.44 24.42
CA GLU A 529 17.25 -24.86 25.41
C GLU A 529 17.50 -23.80 26.48
N SER A 530 17.89 -24.26 27.66
CA SER A 530 18.28 -23.42 28.79
C SER A 530 19.78 -23.52 29.05
N VAL A 531 20.50 -22.40 29.02
CA VAL A 531 21.92 -22.30 29.36
C VAL A 531 22.06 -21.68 30.76
N SER A 532 22.92 -22.26 31.59
CA SER A 532 23.15 -21.80 32.96
C SER A 532 24.64 -21.80 33.31
N GLY A 533 25.00 -21.21 34.46
CA GLY A 533 26.40 -21.09 34.89
C GLY A 533 27.19 -20.04 34.11
N ILE A 534 26.48 -19.09 33.48
CA ILE A 534 27.08 -17.95 32.80
C ILE A 534 27.29 -16.84 33.82
N GLU A 535 28.52 -16.36 33.96
CA GLU A 535 28.89 -15.41 35.01
C GLU A 535 29.79 -14.30 34.44
N LEU A 536 29.65 -13.08 34.96
CA LEU A 536 30.62 -11.99 34.83
C LEU A 536 31.37 -11.82 36.16
N THR A 537 32.64 -11.44 36.11
CA THR A 537 33.49 -11.36 37.31
C THR A 537 34.11 -9.98 37.42
N LEU A 538 33.37 -9.03 38.01
CA LEU A 538 33.77 -7.63 38.04
C LEU A 538 34.99 -7.40 38.95
N GLY A 539 36.08 -6.94 38.34
CA GLY A 539 37.27 -6.46 39.02
C GLY A 539 37.15 -5.03 39.56
N LYS A 540 38.12 -4.62 40.38
CA LYS A 540 38.26 -3.23 40.84
C LYS A 540 38.73 -2.33 39.70
N GLY A 541 38.11 -1.17 39.54
CA GLY A 541 38.64 -0.12 38.66
C GLY A 541 39.90 0.53 39.22
N ALA A 542 40.60 1.28 38.36
CA ALA A 542 41.68 2.17 38.76
C ALA A 542 41.13 3.47 39.35
N GLU A 543 41.94 4.16 40.12
CA GLU A 543 41.63 5.48 40.67
C GLU A 543 42.61 6.55 40.17
N ILE A 544 42.12 7.77 39.98
CA ILE A 544 42.94 8.98 39.81
C ILE A 544 42.61 9.94 40.94
N ALA A 545 43.62 10.35 41.71
CA ALA A 545 43.44 11.16 42.91
C ALA A 545 44.39 12.37 42.95
N GLY A 546 43.88 13.48 43.48
CA GLY A 546 44.65 14.70 43.66
C GLY A 546 43.89 15.79 44.42
N GLN A 547 44.39 17.02 44.31
CA GLN A 547 43.86 18.20 44.99
C GLN A 547 43.55 19.35 44.03
N LEU A 548 42.47 20.10 44.28
CA LEU A 548 42.17 21.37 43.62
C LEU A 548 42.45 22.52 44.59
N ARG A 549 43.35 23.41 44.20
CA ARG A 549 43.69 24.62 44.97
C ARG A 549 43.61 25.86 44.11
N GLU A 550 43.32 27.00 44.73
CA GLU A 550 43.31 28.30 44.06
C GLU A 550 44.73 28.87 43.91
N GLU A 551 45.06 29.32 42.70
CA GLU A 551 46.33 29.98 42.39
C GLU A 551 46.47 31.30 43.18
N GLY A 552 47.61 31.47 43.86
CA GLY A 552 47.96 32.70 44.58
C GLY A 552 47.66 32.69 46.07
N ASN A 553 46.65 31.94 46.54
CA ASN A 553 46.34 31.83 47.98
C ASN A 553 46.33 30.38 48.53
N LEU A 554 46.42 29.37 47.64
CA LEU A 554 46.45 27.93 47.96
C LEU A 554 45.21 27.42 48.73
N ALA A 555 44.11 28.18 48.73
CA ALA A 555 42.85 27.76 49.33
C ALA A 555 42.31 26.50 48.63
N ALA A 556 41.73 25.60 49.40
CA ALA A 556 41.09 24.40 48.86
C ALA A 556 39.82 24.79 48.08
N ILE A 557 39.69 24.28 46.85
CA ILE A 557 38.48 24.47 46.05
C ILE A 557 37.57 23.27 46.31
N ALA A 558 36.46 23.48 47.00
CA ALA A 558 35.47 22.45 47.28
C ALA A 558 34.41 22.36 46.17
N GLY A 559 34.02 21.14 45.79
CA GLY A 559 33.05 20.88 44.73
C GLY A 559 33.53 21.21 43.32
N GLY A 560 34.84 21.39 43.13
CA GLY A 560 35.43 21.59 41.80
C GLY A 560 35.44 20.27 41.02
N GLY A 561 35.05 20.33 39.76
CA GLY A 561 34.93 19.15 38.91
C GLY A 561 36.26 18.80 38.24
N VAL A 562 36.62 17.52 38.29
CA VAL A 562 37.68 16.92 37.49
C VAL A 562 37.07 15.87 36.57
N GLU A 563 37.29 16.03 35.26
CA GLU A 563 36.92 15.05 34.25
C GLU A 563 38.16 14.27 33.83
N ILE A 564 38.00 12.96 33.72
CA ILE A 564 38.97 12.05 33.13
C ILE A 564 38.51 11.77 31.70
N VAL A 565 39.36 12.06 30.72
CA VAL A 565 39.06 11.90 29.30
C VAL A 565 40.06 10.96 28.61
N ASP A 566 39.63 10.34 27.52
CA ASP A 566 40.51 9.61 26.62
C ASP A 566 41.20 10.55 25.60
N ALA A 567 42.01 9.99 24.71
CA ALA A 567 42.72 10.74 23.67
C ALA A 567 41.80 11.45 22.65
N ASN A 568 40.53 11.04 22.55
CA ASN A 568 39.52 11.64 21.69
C ASN A 568 38.69 12.71 22.43
N SER A 569 39.07 13.08 23.66
CA SER A 569 38.34 13.99 24.55
C SER A 569 36.99 13.44 25.06
N VAL A 570 36.76 12.13 24.95
CA VAL A 570 35.55 11.49 25.50
C VAL A 570 35.71 11.37 27.01
N VAL A 571 34.75 11.88 27.77
CA VAL A 571 34.74 11.76 29.23
C VAL A 571 34.46 10.31 29.61
N VAL A 572 35.44 9.67 30.24
CA VAL A 572 35.35 8.27 30.70
C VAL A 572 35.00 8.20 32.18
N GLY A 573 35.35 9.21 32.97
CA GLY A 573 35.04 9.28 34.40
C GLY A 573 35.27 10.68 34.97
N GLY A 574 35.12 10.84 36.28
CA GLY A 574 35.36 12.12 36.93
C GLY A 574 35.02 12.12 38.42
N ALA A 575 35.36 13.20 39.10
CA ALA A 575 35.05 13.40 40.51
C ALA A 575 34.92 14.89 40.86
N GLY A 576 34.10 15.18 41.86
CA GLY A 576 34.10 16.47 42.54
C GLY A 576 35.08 16.47 43.72
N SER A 577 35.73 17.58 43.98
CA SER A 577 36.58 17.73 45.17
C SER A 577 35.76 17.88 46.46
N ASP A 578 36.27 17.33 47.56
CA ASP A 578 35.71 17.46 48.90
C ASP A 578 35.95 18.85 49.53
N SER A 579 35.52 19.06 50.77
CA SER A 579 35.72 20.34 51.49
C SER A 579 37.18 20.70 51.75
N ASN A 580 38.11 19.76 51.60
CA ASN A 580 39.55 19.96 51.71
C ASN A 580 40.22 20.07 50.33
N GLY A 581 39.43 20.03 49.25
CA GLY A 581 39.90 20.11 47.88
C GLY A 581 40.39 18.78 47.30
N ASN A 582 40.27 17.65 48.02
CA ASN A 582 40.71 16.35 47.51
C ASN A 582 39.64 15.74 46.61
N TYR A 583 40.03 15.14 45.49
CA TYR A 583 39.13 14.38 44.62
C TYR A 583 39.70 12.99 44.34
N VAL A 584 38.80 12.04 44.08
CA VAL A 584 39.15 10.68 43.65
C VAL A 584 38.16 10.24 42.57
N ALA A 585 38.63 10.12 41.33
CA ALA A 585 37.88 9.52 40.23
C ALA A 585 38.14 8.01 40.23
N THR A 586 37.10 7.18 40.19
CA THR A 586 37.19 5.73 40.41
C THR A 586 36.56 4.93 39.27
N GLY A 587 36.67 3.61 39.32
CA GLY A 587 36.04 2.72 38.34
C GLY A 587 36.72 2.70 36.97
N LEU A 588 37.93 3.26 36.82
CA LEU A 588 38.58 3.44 35.51
C LEU A 588 39.21 2.13 34.98
N GLY A 589 39.23 1.98 33.65
CA GLY A 589 39.97 0.89 32.99
C GLY A 589 41.48 1.12 32.96
N SER A 590 42.20 0.25 32.27
CA SER A 590 43.60 0.51 31.92
C SER A 590 43.68 1.48 30.75
N GLY A 591 44.48 2.52 30.84
CA GLY A 591 44.74 3.37 29.69
C GLY A 591 45.74 4.48 29.96
N PRO A 592 46.20 5.18 28.91
CA PRO A 592 46.53 6.58 29.02
C PRO A 592 45.23 7.39 29.04
N TYR A 593 44.94 8.02 30.18
CA TYR A 593 43.87 9.02 30.31
C TYR A 593 44.45 10.41 30.48
N PHE A 594 43.61 11.43 30.41
CA PHE A 594 43.99 12.81 30.69
C PHE A 594 43.01 13.39 31.70
N ALA A 595 43.51 14.13 32.68
CA ALA A 595 42.67 14.81 33.66
C ALA A 595 42.55 16.29 33.27
N ARG A 596 41.32 16.80 33.22
CA ARG A 596 41.03 18.22 33.04
C ARG A 596 40.04 18.72 34.08
N THR A 597 40.09 20.00 34.39
CA THR A 597 39.12 20.62 35.30
C THR A 597 37.91 21.18 34.54
N ARG A 598 36.78 21.19 35.26
CA ARG A 598 35.52 21.84 34.92
C ARG A 598 35.01 22.54 36.16
N THR A 599 35.69 23.60 36.55
CA THR A 599 35.49 24.23 37.87
C THR A 599 34.97 25.65 37.73
N ALA A 600 33.71 25.85 38.11
CA ALA A 600 33.05 27.15 37.99
C ALA A 600 33.79 28.28 38.73
N GLY A 601 33.97 29.43 38.08
CA GLY A 601 34.69 30.59 38.63
C GLY A 601 36.21 30.54 38.46
N PHE A 602 36.75 29.42 38.02
CA PHE A 602 38.17 29.21 37.79
C PHE A 602 38.42 28.92 36.30
N ARG A 603 39.64 29.23 35.84
CA ARG A 603 40.07 28.85 34.49
C ARG A 603 40.31 27.35 34.47
N ASP A 604 39.68 26.66 33.54
CA ASP A 604 39.88 25.22 33.37
C ASP A 604 41.29 24.94 32.84
N GLU A 605 41.86 23.83 33.30
CA GLU A 605 43.22 23.39 32.98
C GLU A 605 43.24 21.90 32.70
N LEU A 606 44.14 21.50 31.81
CA LEU A 606 44.57 20.11 31.66
C LEU A 606 45.75 19.89 32.63
N TYR A 607 45.85 18.69 33.20
CA TYR A 607 47.02 18.32 33.99
C TYR A 607 48.28 18.41 33.10
N ASP A 608 49.40 19.01 33.48
CA ASP A 608 49.90 19.57 34.74
C ASP A 608 49.98 21.12 34.63
N ASN A 609 48.93 21.82 35.08
CA ASN A 609 48.78 23.29 35.00
C ASN A 609 48.85 23.85 33.57
N ILE A 610 48.28 23.13 32.59
CA ILE A 610 48.19 23.57 31.20
C ILE A 610 46.85 24.30 31.02
N PRO A 611 46.84 25.64 30.85
CA PRO A 611 45.59 26.38 30.72
C PRO A 611 44.82 25.96 29.48
N CYS A 612 43.49 25.82 29.59
CA CYS A 612 42.63 25.53 28.45
C CYS A 612 42.17 26.85 27.79
N PRO A 613 42.75 27.26 26.64
CA PRO A 613 42.38 28.51 26.01
C PRO A 613 40.90 28.47 25.59
N GLY A 614 40.11 29.43 26.07
CA GLY A 614 38.68 29.49 25.80
C GLY A 614 37.84 28.29 26.25
N GLY A 615 38.32 27.54 27.25
CA GLY A 615 37.67 26.33 27.75
C GLY A 615 37.91 25.09 26.90
N ALA A 616 38.61 25.21 25.77
CA ALA A 616 38.99 24.09 24.91
C ALA A 616 40.19 23.34 25.52
N CYS A 617 39.92 22.31 26.32
CA CYS A 617 40.92 21.40 26.88
C CYS A 617 41.17 20.22 25.93
N SER A 618 42.02 20.39 24.93
CA SER A 618 42.42 19.30 24.05
C SER A 618 43.40 18.36 24.78
N PRO A 619 43.12 17.05 24.89
CA PRO A 619 44.00 16.10 25.56
C PRO A 619 45.35 15.90 24.85
N ILE A 620 45.43 16.22 23.55
CA ILE A 620 46.64 16.02 22.72
C ILE A 620 47.84 16.85 23.21
N ILE A 621 47.60 17.94 23.95
CA ILE A 621 48.65 18.81 24.49
C ILE A 621 49.08 18.46 25.93
N GLY A 622 48.43 17.48 26.58
CA GLY A 622 48.72 17.08 27.96
C GLY A 622 49.60 15.84 28.09
N GLU A 623 50.02 15.55 29.33
CA GLU A 623 50.70 14.30 29.67
C GLU A 623 49.69 13.17 29.92
N PRO A 624 49.85 11.99 29.28
CA PRO A 624 48.96 10.86 29.52
C PRO A 624 49.21 10.23 30.88
N LEU A 625 48.13 10.06 31.66
CA LEU A 625 48.08 9.38 32.94
C LEU A 625 47.88 7.88 32.72
N ALA A 626 48.89 7.07 33.03
CA ALA A 626 48.75 5.63 33.02
C ALA A 626 47.95 5.15 34.23
N THR A 627 46.83 4.46 33.99
CA THR A 627 46.03 3.83 35.05
C THR A 627 46.13 2.31 34.99
N ILE A 628 46.15 1.68 36.15
CA ILE A 628 46.17 0.22 36.32
C ILE A 628 44.98 -0.17 37.22
N PRO A 629 44.05 -1.03 36.75
CA PRO A 629 42.93 -1.49 37.55
C PRO A 629 43.35 -2.00 38.93
N GLY A 630 42.66 -1.55 39.99
CA GLY A 630 42.99 -1.86 41.38
C GLY A 630 44.08 -0.98 42.02
N GLU A 631 44.71 -0.07 41.28
CA GLU A 631 45.71 0.87 41.78
C GLU A 631 45.20 2.33 41.74
N THR A 632 45.84 3.19 42.53
CA THR A 632 45.55 4.64 42.59
C THR A 632 46.71 5.43 41.97
N THR A 633 46.43 6.14 40.87
CA THR A 633 47.32 7.17 40.30
C THR A 633 47.11 8.47 41.08
N SER A 634 48.01 8.74 42.03
CA SER A 634 47.93 9.90 42.94
C SER A 634 48.81 11.07 42.49
N GLY A 635 48.61 12.24 43.10
CA GLY A 635 49.43 13.45 42.84
C GLY A 635 49.00 14.22 41.59
N ILE A 636 47.79 13.97 41.10
CA ILE A 636 47.22 14.69 39.95
C ILE A 636 46.57 15.98 40.46
N ASP A 637 47.40 16.91 40.91
CA ASP A 637 46.98 18.15 41.56
C ASP A 637 46.77 19.28 40.52
N PHE A 638 45.86 20.20 40.82
CA PHE A 638 45.55 21.37 39.99
C PHE A 638 45.65 22.65 40.83
N LEU A 639 46.30 23.68 40.27
CA LEU A 639 46.38 25.01 40.84
C LEU A 639 45.63 26.01 39.96
N LEU A 640 44.32 26.11 40.16
CA LEU A 640 43.45 26.83 39.25
C LEU A 640 43.45 28.33 39.52
N ALA A 641 43.71 29.10 38.47
CA ALA A 641 43.60 30.54 38.54
C ALA A 641 42.14 31.02 38.55
N PRO A 642 41.80 32.04 39.36
CA PRO A 642 40.49 32.66 39.27
C PRO A 642 40.30 33.29 37.88
N GLY A 643 39.10 33.13 37.33
CA GLY A 643 38.72 33.73 36.06
C GLY A 643 37.48 34.62 36.21
N SER A 644 37.04 35.21 35.10
CA SER A 644 35.80 35.98 35.04
C SER A 644 35.01 35.68 33.80
N ALA A 645 33.71 35.55 33.95
CA ALA A 645 32.78 35.39 32.85
C ALA A 645 32.36 36.76 32.30
N ILE A 646 32.06 36.78 31.00
CA ILE A 646 31.26 37.82 30.38
C ILE A 646 29.81 37.32 30.40
N THR A 647 28.90 38.13 30.95
CA THR A 647 27.48 37.78 31.05
C THR A 647 26.57 38.88 30.52
N GLY A 648 25.44 38.45 29.97
CA GLY A 648 24.46 39.36 29.42
C GLY A 648 23.22 38.65 28.90
N LYS A 649 22.45 39.37 28.09
CA LYS A 649 21.20 38.92 27.49
C LYS A 649 21.14 39.29 26.00
N VAL A 650 20.67 38.35 25.18
CA VAL A 650 20.40 38.57 23.76
C VAL A 650 18.88 38.56 23.52
N ARG A 651 18.36 39.59 22.86
CA ARG A 651 16.93 39.75 22.55
C ARG A 651 16.73 40.14 21.10
N SER A 652 15.51 39.96 20.61
CA SER A 652 15.06 40.56 19.37
C SER A 652 14.88 42.07 19.56
N ALA A 653 15.53 42.90 18.76
CA ALA A 653 15.34 44.35 18.79
C ALA A 653 13.91 44.76 18.47
N ASN A 654 13.21 43.96 17.64
CA ASN A 654 11.84 44.24 17.21
C ASN A 654 10.79 43.90 18.28
N THR A 655 10.93 42.76 18.97
CA THR A 655 9.90 42.26 19.89
C THR A 655 10.30 42.33 21.36
N LEU A 656 11.58 42.61 21.64
CA LEU A 656 12.22 42.53 22.95
C LEU A 656 12.12 41.14 23.62
N GLN A 657 11.68 40.12 22.88
CA GLN A 657 11.66 38.74 23.35
C GLN A 657 13.08 38.18 23.38
N PRO A 658 13.39 37.30 24.34
CA PRO A 658 14.69 36.65 24.41
C PRO A 658 14.95 35.75 23.20
N ILE A 659 16.19 35.72 22.74
CA ILE A 659 16.63 34.82 21.68
C ILE A 659 17.40 33.66 22.32
N ALA A 660 16.84 32.45 22.23
CA ALA A 660 17.50 31.22 22.67
C ALA A 660 18.49 30.72 21.61
N ASN A 661 19.54 30.03 22.03
CA ASN A 661 20.57 29.45 21.16
C ASN A 661 21.28 30.47 20.24
N ALA A 662 21.29 31.75 20.62
CA ALA A 662 22.20 32.72 20.01
C ALA A 662 23.63 32.38 20.42
N THR A 663 24.55 32.50 19.47
CA THR A 663 25.98 32.27 19.64
C THR A 663 26.66 33.58 20.02
N VAL A 664 27.38 33.58 21.13
CA VAL A 664 28.18 34.71 21.62
C VAL A 664 29.65 34.34 21.52
N THR A 665 30.34 34.98 20.57
CA THR A 665 31.76 34.72 20.29
C THR A 665 32.62 35.80 20.93
N VAL A 666 33.60 35.41 21.74
CA VAL A 666 34.53 36.32 22.40
C VAL A 666 35.89 36.27 21.72
N TYR A 667 36.44 37.45 21.44
CA TYR A 667 37.75 37.63 20.84
C TYR A 667 38.69 38.39 21.79
N ASP A 668 39.98 38.09 21.74
CA ASP A 668 41.00 38.88 22.43
C ASP A 668 41.34 40.18 21.67
N ALA A 669 42.28 40.97 22.20
CA ALA A 669 42.71 42.23 21.60
C ALA A 669 43.37 42.08 20.21
N SER A 670 43.81 40.88 19.84
CA SER A 670 44.40 40.57 18.53
C SER A 670 43.36 40.10 17.50
N GLY A 671 42.10 39.93 17.90
CA GLY A 671 41.02 39.42 17.06
C GLY A 671 40.96 37.88 17.02
N LEU A 672 41.72 37.18 17.87
CA LEU A 672 41.64 35.73 17.99
C LEU A 672 40.44 35.34 18.83
N GLN A 673 39.64 34.36 18.38
CA GLN A 673 38.54 33.82 19.17
C GLN A 673 39.08 33.05 20.37
N VAL A 674 38.62 33.42 21.56
CA VAL A 674 39.07 32.89 22.85
C VAL A 674 37.93 32.45 23.76
N ALA A 675 36.67 32.53 23.34
CA ALA A 675 35.54 31.90 24.03
C ALA A 675 34.30 31.83 23.12
N LEU A 676 33.38 30.93 23.45
CA LEU A 676 32.07 30.82 22.83
C LEU A 676 31.01 30.52 23.91
N ALA A 677 29.83 31.11 23.82
CA ALA A 677 28.70 30.82 24.70
C ALA A 677 27.38 30.79 23.92
N GLY A 678 26.47 29.89 24.30
CA GLY A 678 25.09 29.89 23.81
C GLY A 678 24.16 30.62 24.78
N THR A 679 23.10 31.25 24.28
CA THR A 679 22.04 31.79 25.14
C THR A 679 21.03 30.71 25.56
N ALA A 680 20.59 30.77 26.81
CA ALA A 680 19.50 29.95 27.34
C ALA A 680 18.15 30.37 26.75
N SER A 681 17.09 29.60 27.07
CA SER A 681 15.72 29.87 26.59
C SER A 681 15.19 31.26 27.00
N ASP A 682 15.71 31.82 28.08
CA ASP A 682 15.38 33.17 28.56
C ASP A 682 16.30 34.27 27.99
N GLY A 683 17.17 33.91 27.05
CA GLY A 683 18.10 34.78 26.33
C GLY A 683 19.36 35.14 27.09
N THR A 684 19.53 34.66 28.32
CA THR A 684 20.74 34.94 29.11
C THR A 684 21.91 34.08 28.65
N TYR A 685 23.14 34.60 28.75
CA TYR A 685 24.35 33.83 28.51
C TYR A 685 25.42 34.17 29.55
N ALA A 686 26.33 33.22 29.74
CA ALA A 686 27.58 33.40 30.46
C ALA A 686 28.68 32.64 29.74
N THR A 687 29.83 33.27 29.55
CA THR A 687 31.02 32.58 29.03
C THR A 687 31.68 31.73 30.11
N GLY A 688 32.59 30.84 29.71
CA GLY A 688 33.56 30.25 30.64
C GLY A 688 34.44 31.33 31.30
N ALA A 689 35.20 30.93 32.32
CA ALA A 689 36.05 31.86 33.07
C ALA A 689 37.27 32.28 32.23
N LEU A 690 37.40 33.57 31.96
CA LEU A 690 38.47 34.15 31.14
C LEU A 690 39.53 34.83 32.02
N ALA A 691 40.75 34.93 31.49
CA ALA A 691 41.84 35.67 32.14
C ALA A 691 41.59 37.19 32.13
N GLY A 692 42.30 37.93 32.97
CA GLY A 692 42.23 39.39 32.95
C GLY A 692 42.76 39.96 31.64
N GLY A 693 42.04 40.90 31.04
CA GLY A 693 42.38 41.41 29.70
C GLY A 693 41.29 42.26 29.07
N SER A 694 41.54 42.69 27.84
CA SER A 694 40.56 43.40 27.01
C SER A 694 40.04 42.47 25.92
N TYR A 695 38.73 42.26 25.91
CA TYR A 695 38.03 41.36 25.00
C TYR A 695 37.08 42.12 24.08
N ARG A 696 36.59 41.44 23.06
CA ARG A 696 35.57 41.88 22.11
C ARG A 696 34.52 40.79 21.96
N VAL A 697 33.27 41.16 21.70
CA VAL A 697 32.18 40.19 21.63
C VAL A 697 31.38 40.40 20.36
N ARG A 698 31.07 39.30 19.67
CA ARG A 698 30.11 39.21 18.56
C ARG A 698 28.95 38.33 18.95
N PHE A 699 27.77 38.70 18.49
CA PHE A 699 26.52 38.00 18.70
C PHE A 699 25.98 37.56 17.34
N ASP A 700 25.67 36.28 17.23
CA ASP A 700 25.16 35.65 16.02
C ASP A 700 23.90 34.84 16.39
N ALA A 701 22.79 35.00 15.67
CA ALA A 701 21.61 34.17 15.89
C ALA A 701 20.90 33.89 14.56
N ILE A 702 20.41 32.67 14.40
CA ILE A 702 19.69 32.27 13.18
C ILE A 702 18.45 33.16 13.01
N GLY A 703 18.33 33.81 11.86
CA GLY A 703 17.22 34.73 11.54
C GLY A 703 17.40 36.17 12.06
N PHE A 704 18.60 36.53 12.53
CA PHE A 704 18.94 37.86 13.00
C PHE A 704 20.23 38.35 12.34
N ASP A 705 20.36 39.67 12.18
CA ASP A 705 21.64 40.25 11.73
C ASP A 705 22.68 40.13 12.85
N SER A 706 23.88 39.67 12.52
CA SER A 706 24.98 39.61 13.49
C SER A 706 25.34 41.01 13.98
N GLN A 707 25.80 41.10 15.23
CA GLN A 707 26.13 42.37 15.87
C GLN A 707 27.39 42.24 16.70
N LEU A 708 28.27 43.24 16.66
CA LEU A 708 29.37 43.42 17.61
C LEU A 708 28.86 44.19 18.84
N PHE A 709 29.47 43.93 20.00
CA PHE A 709 29.09 44.59 21.25
C PHE A 709 29.05 46.12 21.13
N ASP A 710 28.10 46.73 21.86
CA ASP A 710 27.76 48.17 21.81
C ASP A 710 26.97 48.59 20.56
N SER A 711 26.05 47.72 20.13
CA SER A 711 25.11 47.95 19.02
C SER A 711 25.76 48.20 17.65
N LEU A 712 26.93 47.62 17.41
CA LEU A 712 27.69 47.80 16.17
C LEU A 712 27.25 46.74 15.12
N PRO A 713 26.62 47.11 13.99
CA PRO A 713 26.12 46.14 13.02
C PRO A 713 27.26 45.41 12.28
N CYS A 714 27.12 44.10 12.09
CA CYS A 714 28.03 43.31 11.26
C CYS A 714 27.60 43.36 9.79
N THR A 715 28.28 44.15 8.97
CA THR A 715 28.17 44.10 7.49
C THR A 715 29.43 43.44 6.90
N ALA A 716 29.42 43.08 5.61
CA ALA A 716 30.61 42.52 4.93
C ALA A 716 31.89 43.39 5.08
N SER A 717 31.74 44.69 5.40
CA SER A 717 32.83 45.62 5.67
C SER A 717 33.04 45.98 7.16
N SER A 718 32.16 45.57 8.08
CA SER A 718 32.18 45.96 9.51
C SER A 718 32.07 44.79 10.49
N CYS A 719 32.26 43.56 10.03
CA CYS A 719 32.20 42.36 10.88
C CYS A 719 33.58 41.95 11.46
N ASP A 720 34.58 42.83 11.37
CA ASP A 720 35.89 42.59 11.98
C ASP A 720 35.77 42.73 13.52
N PRO A 721 36.00 41.68 14.32
CA PRO A 721 35.88 41.76 15.77
C PRO A 721 36.82 42.80 16.41
N VAL A 722 37.91 43.18 15.72
CA VAL A 722 38.87 44.19 16.21
C VAL A 722 38.24 45.57 16.33
N ILE A 723 37.20 45.88 15.55
CA ILE A 723 36.51 47.18 15.60
C ILE A 723 35.41 47.25 16.68
N ALA A 724 35.09 46.14 17.36
CA ALA A 724 34.10 46.12 18.42
C ALA A 724 34.55 46.93 19.65
N THR A 725 33.60 47.33 20.50
CA THR A 725 33.92 48.04 21.75
C THR A 725 34.65 47.11 22.74
N PRO A 726 35.81 47.51 23.30
CA PRO A 726 36.55 46.73 24.31
C PRO A 726 35.77 46.48 25.60
N ILE A 727 35.78 45.24 26.07
CA ILE A 727 35.30 44.84 27.40
C ILE A 727 36.53 44.49 28.26
N ALA A 728 36.72 45.21 29.36
CA ALA A 728 37.80 44.91 30.31
C ALA A 728 37.32 43.89 31.35
N LEU A 729 38.07 42.80 31.51
CA LEU A 729 37.87 41.81 32.57
C LEU A 729 38.96 41.92 33.64
N VAL A 730 38.55 41.90 34.91
CA VAL A 730 39.45 41.91 36.07
C VAL A 730 39.04 40.77 37.01
N PRO A 731 39.65 39.57 36.87
CA PRO A 731 39.37 38.44 37.74
C PRO A 731 39.49 38.79 39.24
N PRO A 732 38.56 38.30 40.09
CA PRO A 732 37.43 37.39 39.80
C PRO A 732 36.10 38.11 39.46
N ILE A 733 36.13 39.38 39.05
CA ILE A 733 34.92 40.18 38.81
C ILE A 733 34.40 39.95 37.37
N ASN A 734 33.22 39.33 37.27
CA ASN A 734 32.50 39.16 36.00
C ASN A 734 32.14 40.50 35.34
N ALA A 735 32.31 40.60 34.02
CA ALA A 735 31.71 41.70 33.25
C ALA A 735 30.24 41.35 32.98
N THR A 736 29.33 42.13 33.56
CA THR A 736 27.88 41.91 33.43
C THR A 736 27.24 43.01 32.58
N GLY A 737 26.06 42.73 32.02
CA GLY A 737 25.31 43.71 31.21
C GLY A 737 25.82 43.84 29.78
N ILE A 738 26.60 42.87 29.30
CA ILE A 738 27.09 42.80 27.92
C ILE A 738 25.95 42.25 27.05
N ASN A 739 24.97 43.09 26.75
CA ASN A 739 23.73 42.70 26.07
C ASN A 739 23.79 42.99 24.57
N ALA A 740 22.92 42.32 23.81
CA ALA A 740 22.65 42.61 22.41
C ALA A 740 21.15 42.56 22.14
N ASP A 741 20.65 43.56 21.43
CA ASP A 741 19.30 43.55 20.87
C ASP A 741 19.50 43.39 19.37
N LEU A 742 19.41 42.15 18.90
CA LEU A 742 19.65 41.82 17.49
C LEU A 742 18.44 42.23 16.68
N ASP A 743 18.67 43.08 15.69
CA ASP A 743 17.68 43.33 14.67
C ASP A 743 17.33 41.98 14.05
N GLY A 744 16.02 41.67 14.05
CA GLY A 744 15.53 40.59 13.22
C GLY A 744 15.88 41.04 11.82
N GLY A 745 16.99 40.52 11.30
CA GLY A 745 17.41 40.73 9.92
C GLY A 745 16.16 40.54 9.12
N ASN A 746 15.77 41.56 8.35
CA ASN A 746 14.47 41.65 7.70
C ASN A 746 13.91 40.25 7.49
N ALA A 747 12.74 39.94 8.06
CA ALA A 747 11.96 38.79 7.61
C ALA A 747 11.43 39.03 6.17
N GLY A 748 12.24 39.65 5.31
CA GLY A 748 12.31 39.40 3.89
C GLY A 748 13.70 38.81 3.62
N THR A 749 13.72 37.51 3.31
CA THR A 749 14.78 36.78 2.60
C THR A 749 15.99 36.26 3.38
N GLN A 750 15.83 35.26 4.26
CA GLN A 750 16.29 33.96 3.78
C GLN A 750 15.13 33.44 2.96
N THR A 751 15.21 33.65 1.65
CA THR A 751 14.32 32.96 0.71
C THR A 751 14.37 31.49 1.11
N PRO A 752 13.24 30.81 1.32
CA PRO A 752 13.22 29.36 1.32
C PRO A 752 14.14 28.90 0.20
N ARG A 753 15.11 28.03 0.48
CA ARG A 753 16.09 27.64 -0.53
C ARG A 753 15.28 27.05 -1.68
N LEU A 754 15.21 27.80 -2.79
CA LEU A 754 14.25 27.55 -3.83
C LEU A 754 14.84 26.54 -4.81
N VAL A 755 14.11 25.46 -5.03
CA VAL A 755 14.41 24.48 -6.06
C VAL A 755 13.31 24.62 -7.11
N TYR A 756 13.71 24.94 -8.34
CA TYR A 756 12.83 24.95 -9.48
C TYR A 756 13.00 23.64 -10.25
N ILE A 757 11.92 22.87 -10.36
CA ILE A 757 11.86 21.69 -11.22
C ILE A 757 11.24 22.11 -12.54
N ASN A 758 12.04 22.11 -13.60
CA ASN A 758 11.67 22.53 -14.94
C ASN A 758 11.43 21.33 -15.84
N ASN A 759 10.23 21.19 -16.41
CA ASN A 759 9.89 20.11 -17.35
C ASN A 759 10.10 20.48 -18.82
N CYS A 760 10.62 21.67 -19.11
CA CYS A 760 10.87 22.18 -20.45
C CYS A 760 9.66 22.18 -21.38
N LYS A 761 8.42 22.11 -20.84
CA LYS A 761 7.21 22.18 -21.65
C LYS A 761 6.78 23.62 -21.92
N PRO A 762 6.08 23.88 -23.04
CA PRO A 762 5.80 22.94 -24.14
C PRO A 762 6.89 22.92 -25.23
N ASN A 763 7.82 23.89 -25.24
CA ASN A 763 8.67 24.18 -26.42
C ASN A 763 10.13 23.70 -26.30
N GLY A 764 10.51 23.08 -25.18
CA GLY A 764 11.90 22.77 -24.84
C GLY A 764 12.60 23.91 -24.10
N CYS A 765 13.71 23.60 -23.43
CA CYS A 765 14.56 24.60 -22.77
C CYS A 765 15.83 24.85 -23.60
N VAL A 766 16.21 26.11 -23.78
CA VAL A 766 17.53 26.43 -24.36
C VAL A 766 18.53 26.61 -23.22
N VAL A 767 19.61 25.83 -23.24
CA VAL A 767 20.70 25.91 -22.25
C VAL A 767 22.03 26.13 -22.96
N SER A 768 22.83 27.06 -22.47
CA SER A 768 24.10 27.47 -23.08
C SER A 768 25.31 27.17 -22.17
N PRO A 769 26.51 26.92 -22.73
CA PRO A 769 27.70 26.66 -21.93
C PRO A 769 28.14 27.92 -21.18
N GLY A 770 28.69 27.75 -19.98
CA GLY A 770 29.28 28.85 -19.20
C GLY A 770 29.39 28.55 -17.71
N LEU A 771 29.73 29.57 -16.92
CA LEU A 771 29.57 29.49 -15.47
C LEU A 771 28.10 29.27 -15.12
N ASP A 772 27.85 28.41 -14.13
CA ASP A 772 26.51 28.03 -13.71
C ASP A 772 25.65 29.26 -13.34
N ASN A 773 24.52 29.41 -14.04
CA ASN A 773 23.55 30.47 -13.80
C ASN A 773 22.17 30.10 -14.39
N ALA A 774 21.30 29.53 -13.55
CA ALA A 774 19.92 29.13 -13.82
C ALA A 774 19.05 30.29 -14.34
N ILE A 775 19.23 31.50 -13.82
CA ILE A 775 18.49 32.70 -14.29
C ILE A 775 18.72 32.96 -15.79
N THR A 776 19.88 32.54 -16.32
CA THR A 776 20.24 32.74 -17.74
C THR A 776 20.40 31.43 -18.51
N ASN A 777 19.96 30.30 -17.95
CA ASN A 777 20.15 28.95 -18.48
C ASN A 777 21.59 28.67 -18.92
N ARG A 778 22.57 29.02 -18.08
CA ARG A 778 23.98 28.66 -18.32
C ARG A 778 24.39 27.53 -17.39
N SER A 779 25.05 26.52 -17.95
CA SER A 779 25.56 25.37 -17.19
C SER A 779 27.01 25.09 -17.51
N SER A 780 27.77 24.69 -16.48
CA SER A 780 29.16 24.26 -16.57
C SER A 780 29.32 22.83 -17.12
N ILE A 781 28.24 22.03 -17.15
CA ILE A 781 28.27 20.63 -17.64
C ILE A 781 28.32 20.57 -19.16
N ILE A 782 27.65 21.49 -19.86
CA ILE A 782 27.52 21.45 -21.32
C ILE A 782 28.62 22.28 -22.00
N ASN A 783 29.07 21.85 -23.18
CA ASN A 783 30.15 22.48 -23.94
C ASN A 783 29.68 23.24 -25.20
N SER A 784 28.39 23.14 -25.54
CA SER A 784 27.74 23.84 -26.65
C SER A 784 26.28 24.16 -26.29
N THR A 785 25.60 25.04 -27.03
CA THR A 785 24.20 25.38 -26.74
C THR A 785 23.28 24.25 -27.20
N HIS A 786 22.45 23.74 -26.30
CA HIS A 786 21.47 22.69 -26.57
C HIS A 786 20.04 23.21 -26.41
N VAL A 787 19.12 22.66 -27.21
CA VAL A 787 17.68 22.78 -26.98
C VAL A 787 17.21 21.45 -26.41
N LEU A 788 16.95 21.43 -25.11
CA LEU A 788 16.48 20.25 -24.39
C LEU A 788 15.04 19.94 -24.80
N PRO A 789 14.75 18.74 -25.33
CA PRO A 789 13.38 18.30 -25.54
C PRO A 789 12.59 18.34 -24.22
N PRO A 790 11.28 18.68 -24.26
CA PRO A 790 10.42 18.64 -23.09
C PRO A 790 10.41 17.28 -22.40
N PHE A 791 10.08 17.26 -21.12
CA PHE A 791 9.78 16.05 -20.35
C PHE A 791 8.78 15.19 -21.15
N PRO A 792 9.13 13.93 -21.47
CA PRO A 792 8.41 13.13 -22.47
C PRO A 792 7.08 12.58 -21.96
N PHE A 793 6.89 12.54 -20.63
CA PHE A 793 5.70 11.98 -20.03
C PHE A 793 4.67 13.05 -19.70
N SER A 794 3.55 12.58 -19.20
CA SER A 794 2.38 13.39 -19.01
C SER A 794 2.45 14.28 -17.77
N ASP A 795 1.69 15.38 -17.71
CA ASP A 795 1.73 16.30 -16.55
C ASP A 795 1.38 15.61 -15.22
N ALA A 796 0.53 14.58 -15.25
CA ALA A 796 0.20 13.79 -14.07
C ALA A 796 1.41 13.01 -13.53
N VAL A 797 2.26 12.47 -14.41
CA VAL A 797 3.52 11.80 -14.03
C VAL A 797 4.50 12.84 -13.47
N PHE A 798 4.60 13.99 -14.13
CA PHE A 798 5.42 15.10 -13.66
C PHE A 798 5.03 15.57 -12.25
N ASP A 799 3.73 15.77 -11.99
CA ASP A 799 3.21 16.18 -10.69
C ASP A 799 3.50 15.15 -9.59
N GLN A 800 3.38 13.85 -9.90
CA GLN A 800 3.69 12.77 -8.96
C GLN A 800 5.18 12.72 -8.61
N VAL A 801 6.07 12.89 -9.58
CA VAL A 801 7.52 12.97 -9.35
C VAL A 801 7.87 14.20 -8.52
N VAL A 802 7.33 15.38 -8.86
CA VAL A 802 7.54 16.62 -8.10
C VAL A 802 7.04 16.47 -6.66
N GLN A 803 5.89 15.83 -6.45
CA GLN A 803 5.36 15.60 -5.11
C GLN A 803 6.26 14.65 -4.31
N CYS A 804 6.81 13.62 -4.93
CA CYS A 804 7.80 12.76 -4.29
C CYS A 804 9.06 13.55 -3.88
N VAL A 805 9.60 14.39 -4.77
CA VAL A 805 10.75 15.26 -4.45
C VAL A 805 10.42 16.23 -3.32
N ARG A 806 9.21 16.82 -3.30
CA ARG A 806 8.74 17.65 -2.18
C ARG A 806 8.75 16.88 -0.86
N ASN A 807 8.33 15.62 -0.86
CA ASN A 807 8.34 14.79 0.34
C ASN A 807 9.78 14.51 0.82
N SER A 808 10.72 14.24 -0.10
CA SER A 808 12.13 14.04 0.23
C SER A 808 12.77 15.25 0.92
N PHE A 809 12.37 16.46 0.53
CA PHE A 809 12.90 17.70 1.11
C PHE A 809 12.03 18.30 2.23
N ALA A 810 10.87 17.71 2.54
CA ALA A 810 9.92 18.21 3.54
C ALA A 810 10.50 18.47 4.94
N PRO A 811 11.49 17.68 5.44
CA PRO A 811 12.11 17.94 6.74
C PRO A 811 12.89 19.27 6.81
N PHE A 812 13.25 19.86 5.67
CA PHE A 812 14.10 21.04 5.57
C PHE A 812 13.32 22.24 5.05
N SER A 813 13.76 23.47 5.36
CA SER A 813 13.14 24.70 4.85
C SER A 813 13.55 24.98 3.38
N ILE A 814 13.35 23.98 2.52
CA ILE A 814 13.60 24.00 1.08
C ILE A 814 12.25 24.02 0.38
N ASN A 815 12.06 24.98 -0.52
CA ASN A 815 10.80 25.11 -1.26
C ASN A 815 10.98 24.59 -2.68
N VAL A 816 10.16 23.63 -3.09
CA VAL A 816 10.19 23.04 -4.43
C VAL A 816 9.03 23.58 -5.27
N THR A 817 9.36 24.40 -6.26
CA THR A 817 8.42 25.02 -7.20
C THR A 817 8.53 24.40 -8.59
N THR A 818 7.41 24.37 -9.30
CA THR A 818 7.34 24.08 -10.75
C THR A 818 7.00 25.33 -11.57
N ALA A 819 6.79 26.46 -10.89
CA ALA A 819 6.70 27.77 -11.52
C ALA A 819 8.09 28.40 -11.59
N ASP A 820 8.47 28.86 -12.79
CA ASP A 820 9.73 29.55 -13.06
C ASP A 820 9.91 30.75 -12.09
N PRO A 821 10.95 30.74 -11.24
CA PRO A 821 11.22 31.83 -10.30
C PRO A 821 11.68 33.14 -10.95
N GLY A 822 11.99 33.14 -12.25
CA GLY A 822 12.58 34.28 -12.95
C GLY A 822 13.96 34.65 -12.37
N ASN A 823 14.12 35.91 -11.96
CA ASN A 823 15.40 36.43 -11.45
C ASN A 823 15.65 36.13 -9.96
N VAL A 824 14.85 35.27 -9.33
CA VAL A 824 15.07 34.85 -7.93
C VAL A 824 16.21 33.83 -7.89
N ILE A 825 17.09 33.92 -6.89
CA ILE A 825 18.14 32.92 -6.68
C ILE A 825 17.50 31.56 -6.40
N HIS A 826 17.81 30.57 -7.23
CA HIS A 826 17.26 29.22 -7.11
C HIS A 826 18.27 28.16 -7.56
N ARG A 827 17.99 26.90 -7.29
CA ARG A 827 18.65 25.75 -7.91
C ARG A 827 17.67 25.17 -8.91
N GLU A 828 18.14 24.84 -10.10
CA GLU A 828 17.27 24.33 -11.14
C GLU A 828 17.57 22.88 -11.45
N TYR A 829 16.52 22.07 -11.52
CA TYR A 829 16.58 20.71 -12.00
C TYR A 829 15.76 20.64 -13.30
N MET A 830 16.45 20.51 -14.43
CA MET A 830 15.82 20.47 -15.75
C MET A 830 15.64 19.02 -16.21
N PHE A 831 14.38 18.60 -16.36
CA PHE A 831 14.04 17.35 -17.01
C PHE A 831 14.16 17.44 -18.52
N THR A 832 14.67 16.38 -19.13
CA THR A 832 14.64 16.16 -20.58
C THR A 832 14.49 14.67 -20.90
N THR A 833 14.79 14.27 -22.14
CA THR A 833 14.63 12.91 -22.65
C THR A 833 15.83 12.02 -22.33
N PHE A 834 16.78 11.88 -23.26
CA PHE A 834 17.92 10.96 -23.15
C PHE A 834 19.23 11.71 -22.82
N PRO A 835 20.23 11.05 -22.19
CA PRO A 835 21.52 11.67 -21.85
C PRO A 835 22.29 12.16 -23.07
N SER A 836 22.10 11.50 -24.21
CA SER A 836 22.71 11.85 -25.50
C SER A 836 22.34 13.25 -26.00
N VAL A 837 21.25 13.85 -25.49
CA VAL A 837 20.84 15.23 -25.82
C VAL A 837 21.93 16.25 -25.48
N ILE A 838 22.69 16.01 -24.40
CA ILE A 838 23.82 16.85 -23.98
C ILE A 838 25.17 16.11 -24.06
N GLY A 839 25.22 14.99 -24.77
CA GLY A 839 26.45 14.23 -25.01
C GLY A 839 26.92 13.35 -23.85
N GLN A 840 26.05 13.01 -22.91
CA GLN A 840 26.34 12.06 -21.82
C GLN A 840 26.14 10.60 -22.27
N ASP A 841 26.76 9.66 -21.56
CA ASP A 841 26.60 8.22 -21.82
C ASP A 841 25.15 7.76 -21.55
N SER A 842 24.71 6.75 -22.28
CA SER A 842 23.40 6.10 -22.11
C SER A 842 23.12 5.58 -20.70
N SER A 843 24.15 5.28 -19.89
CA SER A 843 23.99 4.80 -18.51
C SER A 843 23.74 5.92 -17.48
N VAL A 844 23.76 7.19 -17.89
CA VAL A 844 23.62 8.33 -16.99
C VAL A 844 22.14 8.65 -16.76
N GLY A 845 21.68 8.57 -15.52
CA GLY A 845 20.30 8.91 -15.14
C GLY A 845 20.04 10.39 -14.93
N GLY A 846 21.04 11.06 -14.35
CA GLY A 846 21.07 12.48 -14.08
C GLY A 846 22.52 12.94 -13.96
N VAL A 847 22.71 14.27 -13.99
CA VAL A 847 24.03 14.87 -13.79
C VAL A 847 23.90 16.29 -13.23
N ALA A 848 24.67 16.58 -12.19
CA ALA A 848 24.74 17.89 -11.55
C ALA A 848 26.18 18.41 -11.45
N PRO A 849 26.39 19.73 -11.53
CA PRO A 849 27.64 20.32 -11.10
C PRO A 849 27.73 20.17 -9.58
N TRP A 850 28.95 20.04 -9.09
CA TRP A 850 29.16 19.82 -7.67
C TRP A 850 30.45 20.50 -7.22
N ALA A 851 30.39 21.16 -6.07
CA ALA A 851 31.52 21.80 -5.43
C ALA A 851 31.59 21.39 -3.97
N CYS A 852 32.81 21.21 -3.50
CA CYS A 852 33.08 20.40 -2.34
C CYS A 852 32.44 20.90 -1.03
N GLY A 853 31.30 20.31 -0.62
CA GLY A 853 30.57 20.74 0.58
C GLY A 853 30.02 22.17 0.49
N VAL A 854 30.06 22.78 -0.70
CA VAL A 854 29.61 24.15 -0.95
C VAL A 854 28.32 24.09 -1.77
N PRO A 855 27.18 24.53 -1.19
CA PRO A 855 25.93 24.63 -1.93
C PRO A 855 26.09 25.58 -3.13
N LEU A 856 25.69 25.12 -4.31
CA LEU A 856 25.77 25.88 -5.55
C LEU A 856 24.47 26.65 -5.79
N GLU A 857 24.53 27.97 -5.68
CA GLU A 857 23.40 28.85 -6.02
C GLU A 857 23.33 29.06 -7.55
N ASN A 858 22.12 29.10 -8.11
CA ASN A 858 21.88 29.23 -9.56
C ASN A 858 22.56 28.16 -10.42
N ALA A 859 22.81 26.97 -9.87
CA ALA A 859 23.28 25.84 -10.64
C ALA A 859 22.13 25.03 -11.25
N ILE A 860 22.43 24.38 -12.37
CA ILE A 860 21.49 23.58 -13.15
C ILE A 860 21.94 22.11 -13.11
N ALA A 861 21.09 21.24 -12.61
CA ALA A 861 21.21 19.79 -12.75
C ALA A 861 20.26 19.30 -13.85
N PHE A 862 20.61 18.18 -14.49
CA PHE A 862 19.85 17.59 -15.59
C PHE A 862 19.34 16.20 -15.22
N GLY A 863 18.06 15.93 -15.51
CA GLY A 863 17.42 14.63 -15.36
C GLY A 863 16.98 14.04 -16.70
N PHE A 864 17.38 12.81 -16.99
CA PHE A 864 17.10 12.14 -18.27
C PHE A 864 15.93 11.16 -18.12
N ALA A 865 14.71 11.67 -18.23
CA ALA A 865 13.50 10.92 -17.89
C ALA A 865 13.28 9.69 -18.78
N SER A 866 13.73 9.74 -20.03
CA SER A 866 13.59 8.61 -20.96
C SER A 866 14.45 7.40 -20.58
N THR A 867 15.44 7.56 -19.69
CA THR A 867 16.22 6.43 -19.15
C THR A 867 15.37 5.54 -18.23
N TYR A 868 14.37 6.09 -17.56
CA TYR A 868 13.59 5.41 -16.52
C TYR A 868 12.14 5.09 -16.89
N GLY A 869 11.63 5.62 -18.00
CA GLY A 869 10.20 5.48 -18.32
C GLY A 869 9.31 6.24 -17.34
N GLU A 870 8.06 5.80 -17.16
CA GLU A 870 7.12 6.40 -16.18
C GLU A 870 7.33 5.86 -14.74
N ASP A 871 8.52 5.32 -14.42
CA ASP A 871 8.85 4.90 -13.05
C ASP A 871 9.06 6.13 -12.15
N ILE A 872 8.01 6.49 -11.41
CA ILE A 872 7.98 7.66 -10.54
C ILE A 872 9.02 7.56 -9.42
N ALA A 873 9.29 6.36 -8.91
CA ALA A 873 10.22 6.16 -7.80
C ALA A 873 11.65 6.45 -8.25
N GLU A 874 12.07 5.88 -9.39
CA GLU A 874 13.39 6.13 -9.95
C GLU A 874 13.57 7.59 -10.40
N LEU A 875 12.57 8.17 -11.08
CA LEU A 875 12.58 9.59 -11.44
C LEU A 875 12.70 10.50 -10.21
N CYS A 876 12.04 10.15 -9.10
CA CYS A 876 12.12 10.89 -7.85
C CYS A 876 13.50 10.76 -7.18
N ILE A 877 14.02 9.54 -7.08
CA ILE A 877 15.31 9.23 -6.45
C ILE A 877 16.42 10.00 -7.16
N VAL A 878 16.49 9.91 -8.49
CA VAL A 878 17.52 10.60 -9.28
C VAL A 878 17.37 12.11 -9.16
N SER A 879 16.14 12.63 -9.17
CA SER A 879 15.93 14.07 -8.97
C SER A 879 16.44 14.54 -7.60
N ALA A 880 16.11 13.82 -6.54
CA ALA A 880 16.57 14.15 -5.19
C ALA A 880 18.10 14.04 -5.04
N HIS A 881 18.70 13.00 -5.64
CA HIS A 881 20.17 12.80 -5.68
C HIS A 881 20.88 13.97 -6.34
N GLU A 882 20.48 14.35 -7.55
CA GLU A 882 21.13 15.43 -8.29
C GLU A 882 20.91 16.81 -7.66
N ILE A 883 19.72 17.06 -7.10
CA ILE A 883 19.48 18.27 -6.30
C ILE A 883 20.37 18.27 -5.05
N GLY A 884 20.61 17.11 -4.44
CA GLY A 884 21.54 16.94 -3.32
C GLY A 884 22.96 17.40 -3.64
N HIS A 885 23.45 17.13 -4.85
CA HIS A 885 24.74 17.68 -5.30
C HIS A 885 24.75 19.21 -5.38
N LEU A 886 23.65 19.84 -5.85
CA LEU A 886 23.52 21.30 -5.83
C LEU A 886 23.48 21.89 -4.40
N MET A 887 23.20 21.05 -3.41
CA MET A 887 23.23 21.38 -1.98
C MET A 887 24.57 21.04 -1.32
N GLY A 888 25.56 20.52 -2.06
CA GLY A 888 26.90 20.21 -1.59
C GLY A 888 27.05 18.81 -0.97
N LEU A 889 26.07 17.91 -1.17
CA LEU A 889 26.16 16.52 -0.73
C LEU A 889 27.06 15.70 -1.65
N ASP A 890 27.86 14.81 -1.06
CA ASP A 890 28.69 13.84 -1.76
C ASP A 890 27.95 12.49 -1.87
N HIS A 891 28.50 11.52 -2.59
CA HIS A 891 27.93 10.18 -2.67
C HIS A 891 28.09 9.39 -1.37
N GLU A 892 27.05 8.69 -0.94
CA GLU A 892 27.08 7.79 0.23
C GLU A 892 27.02 6.31 -0.14
N PHE A 893 27.75 5.49 0.61
CA PHE A 893 27.68 4.04 0.58
C PHE A 893 26.70 3.52 1.64
N TYR A 894 25.51 4.14 1.72
CA TYR A 894 24.43 3.74 2.60
C TYR A 894 23.13 3.59 1.80
N CYS A 895 22.68 2.33 1.65
CA CYS A 895 21.58 1.95 0.76
C CYS A 895 20.30 2.82 0.91
N PRO A 896 19.85 3.15 2.14
CA PRO A 896 18.64 3.96 2.32
C PRO A 896 18.81 5.46 1.98
N ASP A 897 20.03 5.95 1.73
CA ASP A 897 20.28 7.38 1.49
C ASP A 897 19.98 7.80 0.04
N HIS A 898 19.46 9.00 -0.19
CA HIS A 898 19.25 9.54 -1.54
C HIS A 898 20.54 9.71 -2.35
N MET A 899 21.69 9.90 -1.71
CA MET A 899 22.99 10.11 -2.35
C MET A 899 23.73 8.80 -2.67
N THR A 900 23.06 7.65 -2.58
CA THR A 900 23.68 6.36 -2.89
C THR A 900 23.41 5.85 -4.30
N TYR A 901 24.46 5.31 -4.93
CA TYR A 901 24.34 4.52 -6.16
C TYR A 901 23.99 3.05 -5.92
N LEU A 902 23.81 2.63 -4.67
CA LEU A 902 23.33 1.27 -4.39
C LEU A 902 21.88 1.12 -4.87
N GLU A 903 21.61 0.00 -5.56
CA GLU A 903 20.29 -0.36 -6.08
C GLU A 903 19.62 -1.42 -5.17
N GLY A 904 18.31 -1.62 -5.31
CA GLY A 904 17.55 -2.62 -4.53
C GLY A 904 17.28 -2.23 -3.07
N CYS A 905 17.47 -0.97 -2.71
CA CYS A 905 17.35 -0.47 -1.33
C CYS A 905 15.91 -0.16 -0.88
N GLY A 906 14.94 -0.25 -1.78
CA GLY A 906 13.59 0.27 -1.56
C GLY A 906 13.56 1.81 -1.59
N MET A 907 12.61 2.41 -0.87
CA MET A 907 12.47 3.87 -0.80
C MET A 907 13.69 4.52 -0.12
N LYS A 908 14.26 5.53 -0.77
CA LYS A 908 15.40 6.31 -0.25
C LYS A 908 14.94 7.61 0.41
N SER A 909 15.73 8.12 1.35
CA SER A 909 15.53 9.41 2.04
C SER A 909 16.90 10.04 2.35
N PHE A 910 16.98 11.34 2.65
CA PHE A 910 18.21 11.88 3.25
C PHE A 910 18.32 11.35 4.68
N ALA A 911 19.27 10.45 4.91
CA ALA A 911 19.39 9.70 6.14
C ALA A 911 20.09 10.51 7.23
N ASP A 912 19.54 10.44 8.44
CA ASP A 912 20.18 10.97 9.66
C ASP A 912 21.14 9.92 10.26
N VAL A 913 22.15 9.57 9.47
CA VAL A 913 23.18 8.59 9.81
C VAL A 913 24.51 9.10 9.26
N ASP A 914 25.54 9.15 10.10
CA ASP A 914 26.91 9.39 9.61
C ASP A 914 27.43 8.13 8.90
N SER A 915 27.52 8.19 7.58
CA SER A 915 27.73 7.04 6.70
C SER A 915 28.95 7.24 5.80
N GLN A 916 29.61 6.14 5.42
CA GLN A 916 30.81 6.20 4.61
C GLN A 916 30.49 6.67 3.18
N CYS A 917 31.24 7.64 2.66
CA CYS A 917 31.04 8.08 1.27
C CYS A 917 31.46 7.00 0.26
N GLY A 918 30.92 7.03 -0.98
CA GLY A 918 31.40 6.14 -2.05
C GLY A 918 30.46 5.94 -3.24
N THR A 919 31.05 5.62 -4.40
CA THR A 919 30.35 5.38 -5.67
C THR A 919 30.40 3.89 -6.05
N GLY A 920 29.67 3.04 -5.33
CA GLY A 920 29.64 1.58 -5.54
C GLY A 920 30.63 0.76 -4.69
N SER A 921 31.53 1.43 -3.96
CA SER A 921 32.33 0.85 -2.89
C SER A 921 32.59 1.90 -1.81
N PRO A 922 32.77 1.53 -0.53
CA PRO A 922 33.09 2.50 0.51
C PRO A 922 34.44 3.20 0.23
N GLY A 923 34.46 4.50 0.39
CA GLY A 923 35.59 5.40 0.11
C GLY A 923 35.68 6.53 1.14
N SER A 924 36.49 7.54 0.84
CA SER A 924 36.53 8.77 1.62
C SER A 924 35.61 9.81 0.98
N CYS A 925 34.96 10.64 1.79
CA CYS A 925 34.27 11.79 1.27
C CYS A 925 35.29 12.72 0.61
N TYR A 926 34.98 13.17 -0.60
CA TYR A 926 35.91 13.88 -1.44
C TYR A 926 36.24 15.29 -0.90
N CYS A 927 35.49 15.78 0.09
CA CYS A 927 35.57 17.16 0.64
C CYS A 927 36.00 17.27 2.10
N GLY A 928 36.62 16.25 2.68
CA GLY A 928 37.13 16.32 4.05
C GLY A 928 38.20 15.27 4.34
N SER A 929 38.85 15.40 5.50
CA SER A 929 39.70 14.35 6.07
C SER A 929 38.90 13.22 6.71
N ALA A 930 37.56 13.36 6.81
CA ALA A 930 36.65 12.37 7.35
C ALA A 930 36.12 11.46 6.23
N PRO A 931 36.08 10.13 6.44
CA PRO A 931 35.57 9.19 5.44
C PRO A 931 34.04 9.16 5.36
N THR A 932 33.34 9.88 6.23
CA THR A 932 31.88 9.82 6.42
C THR A 932 31.20 11.19 6.24
N GLN A 933 29.90 11.15 5.93
CA GLN A 933 29.01 12.30 6.01
C GLN A 933 27.62 11.87 6.52
N ASN A 934 26.85 12.82 7.07
CA ASN A 934 25.42 12.69 7.36
C ASN A 934 24.65 13.67 6.46
N THR A 935 23.88 13.17 5.49
CA THR A 935 23.14 14.05 4.56
C THR A 935 22.05 14.86 5.22
N PHE A 936 21.33 14.29 6.19
CA PHE A 936 20.24 14.97 6.90
C PHE A 936 20.77 16.16 7.71
N GLU A 937 21.81 15.96 8.52
CA GLU A 937 22.42 17.03 9.31
C GLU A 937 23.00 18.14 8.42
N LYS A 938 23.62 17.78 7.30
CA LYS A 938 24.13 18.76 6.33
C LYS A 938 23.02 19.61 5.71
N LEU A 939 21.90 18.99 5.31
CA LEU A 939 20.75 19.73 4.77
C LEU A 939 20.05 20.56 5.86
N ALA A 940 19.95 20.04 7.08
CA ALA A 940 19.42 20.76 8.23
C ALA A 940 20.30 21.98 8.60
N ALA A 941 21.62 21.84 8.56
CA ALA A 941 22.55 22.95 8.76
C ALA A 941 22.49 23.98 7.63
N LEU A 942 22.29 23.52 6.39
CA LEU A 942 22.23 24.37 5.20
C LEU A 942 20.94 25.20 5.11
N ALA A 943 19.79 24.54 5.23
CA ALA A 943 18.49 25.15 4.96
C ALA A 943 17.70 25.43 6.24
N GLY A 944 18.10 24.87 7.38
CA GLY A 944 17.26 24.80 8.57
C GLY A 944 16.21 23.69 8.45
N LEU A 945 15.83 23.11 9.58
CA LEU A 945 14.67 22.21 9.61
C LEU A 945 13.38 23.02 9.38
N SER A 946 12.46 22.46 8.60
CA SER A 946 11.10 22.99 8.52
C SER A 946 10.49 22.96 9.92
N ARG A 947 9.91 24.08 10.37
CA ARG A 947 9.25 24.11 11.68
C ARG A 947 8.15 23.03 11.71
N PRO A 948 8.13 22.12 12.69
CA PRO A 948 6.91 21.38 12.97
C PRO A 948 5.87 22.42 13.37
N ILE A 949 4.79 22.53 12.59
CA ILE A 949 3.59 23.15 13.12
C ILE A 949 3.14 22.22 14.25
N PHE A 950 3.17 22.74 15.49
CA PHE A 950 2.61 22.21 16.75
C PHE A 950 3.58 21.74 17.86
N ALA A 951 3.20 22.15 19.08
CA ALA A 951 3.96 22.14 20.32
C ALA A 951 3.53 21.03 21.30
N ASN A 952 3.13 19.85 20.82
CA ASN A 952 2.64 18.78 21.72
C ASN A 952 2.77 17.34 21.20
N GLY A 953 3.64 17.07 20.21
CA GLY A 953 4.15 15.72 19.93
C GLY A 953 3.14 14.57 19.98
N PHE A 954 2.15 14.56 19.10
CA PHE A 954 1.40 13.38 18.59
C PHE A 954 0.53 13.85 17.41
N ASP A 955 0.48 13.08 16.33
CA ASP A 955 -0.31 13.35 15.11
C ASP A 955 -1.57 12.47 15.07
N PRO A 956 -2.80 13.01 14.95
CA PRO A 956 -3.97 12.25 14.55
C PRO A 956 -4.30 12.53 13.07
N GLU A 957 -4.16 11.47 12.26
CA GLU A 957 -4.86 11.24 10.99
C GLU A 957 -4.66 12.27 9.85
N SER A 958 -3.57 12.08 9.12
CA SER A 958 -3.64 11.96 7.65
C SER A 958 -2.58 10.96 7.14
N ALA A 959 -2.84 9.68 7.39
CA ALA A 959 -2.19 8.57 6.68
C ALA A 959 -2.79 8.46 5.26
N LEU A 960 -2.08 8.03 4.20
CA LEU A 960 -1.57 6.67 3.93
C LEU A 960 -0.85 6.67 2.55
N PRO A 961 -0.15 5.60 2.09
CA PRO A 961 0.68 4.60 2.79
C PRO A 961 1.97 4.26 2.00
N PHE A 962 3.18 4.47 2.53
CA PHE A 962 4.34 3.66 2.11
C PHE A 962 5.22 3.39 3.32
N GLY A 963 5.47 2.11 3.57
CA GLY A 963 5.88 1.55 4.85
C GLY A 963 7.35 1.74 5.22
N ARG A 964 7.59 1.49 6.51
CA ARG A 964 8.88 1.38 7.21
C ARG A 964 9.90 0.46 6.50
N PRO A 965 11.21 0.66 6.75
CA PRO A 965 12.29 0.00 6.02
C PRO A 965 12.32 -1.52 6.23
N LEU A 966 12.34 -2.27 5.13
CA LEU A 966 12.58 -3.71 5.13
C LEU A 966 14.10 -3.98 5.16
N GLY A 967 14.51 -4.95 5.97
CA GLY A 967 15.89 -5.46 6.03
C GLY A 967 16.32 -6.19 4.76
N PRO A 968 17.60 -6.63 4.69
CA PRO A 968 18.30 -6.85 3.43
C PRO A 968 18.06 -8.25 2.87
N GLN A 969 17.52 -8.39 1.66
CA GLN A 969 17.59 -9.56 0.75
C GLN A 969 17.12 -9.11 -0.65
N SER A 970 17.48 -9.68 -1.80
CA SER A 970 18.51 -10.62 -2.27
C SER A 970 18.46 -10.54 -3.81
N ASN A 971 19.59 -10.70 -4.50
CA ASN A 971 19.70 -10.52 -5.95
C ASN A 971 18.96 -11.60 -6.78
N ALA A 972 17.99 -11.23 -7.63
CA ALA A 972 17.68 -11.90 -8.90
C ALA A 972 16.74 -11.04 -9.80
N PRO A 973 16.91 -11.03 -11.15
CA PRO A 973 16.35 -10.00 -12.02
C PRO A 973 15.00 -10.39 -12.67
N MET A 974 14.11 -9.42 -12.91
CA MET A 974 12.97 -9.57 -13.82
C MET A 974 12.81 -8.39 -14.77
N ALA A 975 12.39 -8.76 -15.99
CA ALA A 975 12.38 -7.98 -17.22
C ALA A 975 11.15 -7.07 -17.36
N CYS A 976 11.32 -6.02 -18.17
CA CYS A 976 10.35 -4.97 -18.47
C CYS A 976 9.15 -5.42 -19.32
N GLY A 977 7.98 -4.80 -19.07
CA GLY A 977 6.80 -4.83 -19.94
C GLY A 977 5.93 -3.58 -19.72
N THR A 978 5.73 -2.84 -20.81
CA THR A 978 5.09 -1.52 -20.97
C THR A 978 3.55 -1.55 -21.02
N ASP A 979 2.85 -0.52 -20.52
CA ASP A 979 2.00 0.40 -21.31
C ASP A 979 1.00 1.22 -20.43
N THR A 980 0.61 2.34 -21.04
CA THR A 980 0.08 3.63 -20.64
C THR A 980 -1.46 3.73 -20.63
N ARG A 981 -2.04 4.58 -19.74
CA ARG A 981 -2.92 5.75 -20.06
C ARG A 981 -3.82 6.25 -18.91
N LYS A 982 -3.98 7.57 -18.90
CA LYS A 982 -4.62 8.51 -17.95
C LYS A 982 -6.16 8.46 -17.80
N PRO A 983 -6.70 9.06 -16.71
CA PRO A 983 -8.12 9.38 -16.50
C PRO A 983 -8.52 10.84 -16.80
N GLY A 984 -9.82 11.07 -16.99
CA GLY A 984 -10.52 12.37 -16.88
C GLY A 984 -11.91 12.16 -16.22
N PRO A 985 -12.69 13.21 -15.95
CA PRO A 985 -12.55 14.09 -14.79
C PRO A 985 -13.70 13.99 -13.76
N MET A 986 -13.42 14.43 -12.53
CA MET A 986 -14.35 14.58 -11.40
C MET A 986 -15.36 15.71 -11.55
N GLN A 987 -16.59 15.51 -11.04
CA GLN A 987 -17.43 16.46 -10.29
C GLN A 987 -18.71 15.75 -9.75
N PRO A 988 -19.47 16.29 -8.78
CA PRO A 988 -19.14 16.67 -7.41
C PRO A 988 -20.05 15.98 -6.36
N TRP A 989 -19.72 16.10 -5.08
CA TRP A 989 -20.48 15.56 -3.92
C TRP A 989 -21.91 16.09 -3.79
N PRO A 990 -22.82 15.29 -3.19
CA PRO A 990 -23.73 15.81 -2.19
C PRO A 990 -23.78 14.99 -0.89
N ALA A 991 -24.13 15.71 0.18
CA ALA A 991 -24.25 15.27 1.56
C ALA A 991 -25.48 14.38 1.83
N GLY A 992 -25.42 13.58 2.91
CA GLY A 992 -26.59 13.06 3.63
C GLY A 992 -26.47 11.62 4.14
N SER A 993 -26.31 11.45 5.47
CA SER A 993 -26.51 10.21 6.25
C SER A 993 -27.98 9.71 6.20
N PRO A 994 -28.40 8.61 6.87
CA PRO A 994 -27.67 7.55 7.58
C PRO A 994 -28.13 6.10 7.25
N HIS A 995 -27.27 5.10 7.47
CA HIS A 995 -27.60 3.81 8.14
C HIS A 995 -26.34 3.00 8.41
#